data_AF-A0A5C6BU49-F1
#
_entry.id   AF-A0A5C6BU49-F1
#
_cell.length_a   1.000
_cell.length_b   1.000
_cell.length_c   1.000
_cell.angle_alpha   90.00
_cell.angle_beta   90.00
_cell.angle_gamma   90.00
#
_symmetry.space_group_name_H-M   'P 1'
#
loop_
_entity.id
_entity.type
_entity.pdbx_description
1 polymer ?
#
loop_
_entity_poly.entity_id
_entity_poly.type
_entity_poly.pdbx_seq_one_letter_code
_entity_poly.pdbx_strand_id
1 'polypeptide(L)'
;MFRSRIFLWFLACTVLGACESSGADPKVDSPKHVRILTIGNSFTRNATRYLGEITEAAGHKLTHKMLSIGGSPLELHAAKALAFEQDRSDRSAKYSSGESLQEALQSEPWDFVTIQQVSIKSHDIETYRPYAEQLADIIHRYAPQARLLVHQTWAYRNDDPRFHRSSTPEGEPATQQAMYEGLSEAYRTIVAELSARRIPVGDAFWIADNDPNYGYRAPAEFDATQFKFPDRPESLHSLHVGYRWLKRDGKQQLRMDGHHANLAGEYLGACVWFEGLFAESVVGNRFVPDKLDPKYAAFLQTVAHQAAQQGGDVVRGIPNEPTTAWDDPSPQRYQFRVRASEIDSRTGEYPKIGFVSGSREKPADMEFASVDTRVAPQGKLAIWLMGHNSGLFERLNEYGIHAIGVSYARGWFGKLAQPRPADAYARGRIRLEAATGLDFSDELDLLPPDGAAERARQMVLWLSKENPQGNWEQFLADDGSRLRWDKIIVTGASHGSTTAARFAQHQRVDRVVMLCGPRDQDQDWQSLPSATPANRFFGFTHVLDGGWTGDHYCRSWEMLGLHAFGPIVNVDSTPPPYENSRRLITAADVGGDARRAHGSVTPGGSSPKDANGELRFDPVWRYLYNHPVDAVGEASEEDPDCQRIHVSYD
;
A
#
# COMPACT_ATOMS: atom_id res chain seq x y z
N MET A 1 9.55 -54.31 -55.89
CA MET A 1 9.91 -54.12 -57.33
C MET A 1 9.67 -52.65 -57.65
N PHE A 2 10.68 -51.78 -57.55
CA PHE A 2 11.59 -51.39 -58.63
C PHE A 2 10.91 -50.81 -59.90
N ARG A 3 11.06 -49.48 -60.03
CA ARG A 3 11.37 -48.67 -61.24
C ARG A 3 10.29 -48.40 -62.31
N SER A 4 9.97 -47.11 -62.50
CA SER A 4 10.59 -46.24 -63.53
C SER A 4 10.08 -44.78 -63.40
N ARG A 5 10.95 -43.79 -63.11
CA ARG A 5 11.62 -42.81 -64.03
C ARG A 5 10.65 -41.74 -64.58
N ILE A 6 10.63 -40.43 -64.22
CA ILE A 6 11.67 -39.35 -64.09
C ILE A 6 12.48 -39.26 -65.42
N PHE A 7 12.55 -38.18 -66.23
CA PHE A 7 12.50 -36.71 -66.03
C PHE A 7 12.57 -35.94 -67.39
N LEU A 8 12.33 -34.60 -67.36
CA LEU A 8 12.86 -33.49 -68.24
C LEU A 8 12.06 -33.10 -69.52
N TRP A 9 11.83 -31.82 -69.92
CA TRP A 9 12.41 -30.52 -69.53
C TRP A 9 11.53 -29.29 -69.95
N PHE A 10 11.54 -28.26 -69.08
CA PHE A 10 11.65 -26.79 -69.29
C PHE A 10 10.62 -25.94 -70.09
N LEU A 11 10.05 -24.94 -69.40
CA LEU A 11 10.19 -23.53 -69.81
C LEU A 11 10.21 -22.62 -68.57
N ALA A 12 11.15 -21.68 -68.55
CA ALA A 12 11.39 -20.71 -67.49
C ALA A 12 10.54 -19.44 -67.65
N CYS A 13 10.03 -18.91 -66.54
CA CYS A 13 9.66 -17.49 -66.41
C CYS A 13 9.96 -17.01 -64.97
N THR A 14 10.88 -16.07 -64.87
CA THR A 14 11.19 -15.26 -63.69
C THR A 14 10.04 -14.30 -63.38
N VAL A 15 9.54 -14.30 -62.14
CA VAL A 15 8.67 -13.24 -61.60
C VAL A 15 9.32 -12.66 -60.34
N LEU A 16 9.54 -11.35 -60.40
CA LEU A 16 10.04 -10.49 -59.32
C LEU A 16 9.00 -10.38 -58.20
N GLY A 17 9.48 -10.39 -56.96
CA GLY A 17 8.67 -10.35 -55.75
C GLY A 17 7.97 -9.02 -55.52
N ALA A 18 6.71 -9.11 -55.10
CA ALA A 18 6.03 -8.08 -54.34
C ALA A 18 6.04 -8.51 -52.87
N CYS A 19 6.59 -7.66 -52.01
CA CYS A 19 6.61 -7.83 -50.57
C CYS A 19 5.23 -7.40 -50.04
N GLU A 20 4.37 -8.36 -49.69
CA GLU A 20 3.18 -8.07 -48.89
C GLU A 20 3.59 -8.02 -47.42
N SER A 21 3.56 -6.82 -46.85
CA SER A 21 3.65 -6.59 -45.41
C SER A 21 2.40 -7.15 -44.74
N SER A 22 2.51 -8.30 -44.08
CA SER A 22 1.52 -8.75 -43.12
C SER A 22 1.53 -7.80 -41.92
N GLY A 23 0.55 -6.90 -41.87
CA GLY A 23 0.25 -6.16 -40.65
C GLY A 23 -0.18 -7.14 -39.58
N ALA A 24 0.72 -7.42 -38.63
CA ALA A 24 0.33 -8.08 -37.39
C ALA A 24 -0.58 -7.11 -36.64
N ASP A 25 -1.82 -7.50 -36.37
CA ASP A 25 -2.65 -6.83 -35.39
C ASP A 25 -1.86 -6.75 -34.07
N PRO A 26 -1.79 -5.58 -33.41
CA PRO A 26 -1.15 -5.48 -32.11
C PRO A 26 -1.86 -6.46 -31.16
N LYS A 27 -1.07 -7.29 -30.49
CA LYS A 27 -1.57 -8.17 -29.41
C LYS A 27 -2.33 -7.29 -28.42
N VAL A 28 -3.64 -7.39 -28.40
CA VAL A 28 -4.47 -6.79 -27.35
C VAL A 28 -4.13 -7.56 -26.08
N ASP A 29 -3.46 -6.90 -25.14
CA ASP A 29 -3.26 -7.43 -23.80
C ASP A 29 -4.63 -7.81 -23.21
N SER A 30 -4.67 -8.87 -22.39
CA SER A 30 -5.89 -9.24 -21.68
C SER A 30 -6.46 -8.04 -20.89
N PRO A 31 -7.79 -7.84 -20.86
CA PRO A 31 -8.42 -6.72 -20.15
C PRO A 31 -7.88 -6.54 -18.72
N LYS A 32 -7.35 -5.35 -18.42
CA LYS A 32 -6.86 -4.96 -17.07
C LYS A 32 -7.98 -4.26 -16.30
N HIS A 33 -8.05 -4.47 -14.98
CA HIS A 33 -8.91 -3.68 -14.09
C HIS A 33 -8.04 -2.93 -13.07
N VAL A 34 -7.95 -1.61 -13.23
CA VAL A 34 -7.24 -0.71 -12.31
C VAL A 34 -8.23 -0.05 -11.34
N ARG A 35 -7.86 0.01 -10.06
CA ARG A 35 -8.58 0.71 -8.99
C ARG A 35 -7.71 1.84 -8.46
N ILE A 36 -8.23 3.05 -8.48
CA ILE A 36 -7.51 4.24 -8.04
C ILE A 36 -8.34 5.14 -7.11
N LEU A 37 -7.72 5.52 -5.99
CA LEU A 37 -8.22 6.55 -5.08
C LEU A 37 -7.40 7.82 -5.27
N THR A 38 -8.04 8.93 -5.62
CA THR A 38 -7.34 10.20 -5.83
C THR A 38 -7.68 11.21 -4.73
N ILE A 39 -6.65 11.76 -4.08
CA ILE A 39 -6.74 12.81 -3.06
C ILE A 39 -6.24 14.12 -3.68
N GLY A 40 -7.11 15.11 -3.79
CA GLY A 40 -6.73 16.39 -4.38
C GLY A 40 -7.87 17.38 -4.53
N ASN A 41 -7.93 18.04 -5.68
CA ASN A 41 -8.79 19.20 -5.90
C ASN A 41 -9.29 19.28 -7.36
N SER A 42 -9.56 20.48 -7.87
CA SER A 42 -10.03 20.69 -9.23
C SER A 42 -9.05 20.23 -10.31
N PHE A 43 -7.74 20.22 -10.03
CA PHE A 43 -6.73 19.77 -10.99
C PHE A 43 -6.79 18.26 -11.21
N THR A 44 -6.97 17.48 -10.13
CA THR A 44 -7.22 16.04 -10.24
C THR A 44 -8.46 15.77 -11.09
N ARG A 45 -9.53 16.53 -10.83
CA ARG A 45 -10.80 16.41 -11.56
C ARG A 45 -10.64 16.70 -13.04
N ASN A 46 -9.87 17.73 -13.39
CA ASN A 46 -9.56 18.03 -14.79
C ASN A 46 -8.75 16.90 -15.44
N ALA A 47 -7.64 16.49 -14.83
CA ALA A 47 -6.75 15.49 -15.41
C ALA A 47 -7.36 14.09 -15.51
N THR A 48 -8.41 13.80 -14.74
CA THR A 48 -9.10 12.48 -14.77
C THR A 48 -10.45 12.52 -15.48
N ARG A 49 -10.86 13.67 -16.05
CA ARG A 49 -12.20 13.85 -16.61
C ARG A 49 -12.57 12.81 -17.66
N TYR A 50 -11.64 12.50 -18.56
CA TYR A 50 -11.84 11.56 -19.67
C TYR A 50 -11.20 10.19 -19.45
N LEU A 51 -10.68 9.92 -18.25
CA LEU A 51 -9.90 8.72 -17.97
C LEU A 51 -10.75 7.45 -18.15
N GLY A 52 -12.01 7.48 -17.70
CA GLY A 52 -12.93 6.35 -17.85
C GLY A 52 -13.20 6.00 -19.32
N GLU A 53 -13.51 7.01 -20.13
CA GLU A 53 -13.81 6.83 -21.55
C GLU A 53 -12.59 6.35 -22.36
N ILE A 54 -11.39 6.87 -22.05
CA ILE A 54 -10.12 6.40 -22.66
C ILE A 54 -9.86 4.93 -22.27
N THR A 55 -10.04 4.58 -21.00
CA THR A 55 -9.85 3.21 -20.50
C THR A 55 -10.82 2.23 -21.15
N GLU A 56 -12.11 2.59 -21.26
CA GLU A 56 -13.12 1.75 -21.91
C GLU A 56 -12.80 1.52 -23.40
N ALA A 57 -12.37 2.56 -24.11
CA ALA A 57 -11.99 2.45 -25.52
C ALA A 57 -10.75 1.56 -25.75
N ALA A 58 -9.90 1.38 -24.73
CA ALA A 58 -8.79 0.43 -24.72
C ALA A 58 -9.19 -1.00 -24.30
N GLY A 59 -10.47 -1.25 -23.98
CA GLY A 59 -10.94 -2.56 -23.54
C GLY A 59 -10.55 -2.91 -22.10
N HIS A 60 -10.39 -1.90 -21.25
CA HIS A 60 -10.01 -2.05 -19.85
C HIS A 60 -11.12 -1.57 -18.91
N LYS A 61 -10.94 -1.80 -17.61
CA LYS A 61 -11.87 -1.37 -16.55
C LYS A 61 -11.17 -0.45 -15.55
N LEU A 62 -11.88 0.58 -15.11
CA LEU A 62 -11.46 1.52 -14.08
C LEU A 62 -12.46 1.56 -12.92
N THR A 63 -11.98 1.41 -11.69
CA THR A 63 -12.69 1.90 -10.50
C THR A 63 -11.98 3.16 -10.03
N HIS A 64 -12.67 4.30 -10.04
CA HIS A 64 -12.09 5.58 -9.61
C HIS A 64 -12.94 6.20 -8.50
N LYS A 65 -12.33 6.40 -7.32
CA LYS A 65 -12.90 7.21 -6.24
C LYS A 65 -12.06 8.45 -6.05
N MET A 66 -12.70 9.59 -5.83
CA MET A 66 -12.02 10.87 -5.65
C MET A 66 -12.44 11.56 -4.35
N LEU A 67 -11.46 11.81 -3.48
CA LEU A 67 -11.56 12.70 -2.34
C LEU A 67 -11.06 14.10 -2.76
N SER A 68 -12.00 14.96 -3.14
CA SER A 68 -11.71 16.28 -3.70
C SER A 68 -12.26 17.41 -2.85
N ILE A 69 -11.42 18.41 -2.58
CA ILE A 69 -11.84 19.69 -1.99
C ILE A 69 -11.37 20.80 -2.94
N GLY A 70 -12.27 21.71 -3.34
CA GLY A 70 -11.90 22.78 -4.27
C GLY A 70 -10.79 23.67 -3.71
N GLY A 71 -9.70 23.87 -4.47
CA GLY A 71 -8.57 24.71 -4.07
C GLY A 71 -7.77 24.23 -2.85
N SER A 72 -7.91 22.98 -2.43
CA SER A 72 -7.22 22.49 -1.23
C SER A 72 -5.73 22.21 -1.46
N PRO A 73 -4.88 22.60 -0.49
CA PRO A 73 -3.50 22.13 -0.38
C PRO A 73 -3.41 20.75 0.27
N LEU A 74 -2.23 20.12 0.20
CA LEU A 74 -1.90 18.90 0.93
C LEU A 74 -2.19 19.03 2.43
N GLU A 75 -1.85 20.18 3.02
CA GLU A 75 -2.08 20.52 4.42
C GLU A 75 -3.51 20.23 4.89
N LEU A 76 -4.52 20.60 4.10
CA LEU A 76 -5.91 20.38 4.50
C LEU A 76 -6.27 18.89 4.50
N HIS A 77 -5.75 18.12 3.53
CA HIS A 77 -5.97 16.68 3.49
C HIS A 77 -5.26 15.97 4.64
N ALA A 78 -4.02 16.35 4.94
CA ALA A 78 -3.25 15.83 6.06
C ALA A 78 -3.94 16.14 7.40
N ALA A 79 -4.39 17.38 7.62
CA ALA A 79 -5.11 17.77 8.82
C ALA A 79 -6.37 16.92 9.05
N LYS A 80 -7.14 16.63 7.99
CA LYS A 80 -8.31 15.73 8.08
C LYS A 80 -7.92 14.31 8.46
N ALA A 81 -6.86 13.79 7.85
CA ALA A 81 -6.39 12.44 8.10
C ALA A 81 -5.86 12.29 9.55
N LEU A 82 -5.13 13.30 10.04
CA LEU A 82 -4.63 13.34 11.42
C LEU A 82 -5.76 13.52 12.45
N ALA A 83 -6.79 14.31 12.14
CA ALA A 83 -7.97 14.43 12.99
C ALA A 83 -8.63 13.06 13.22
N PHE A 84 -8.71 12.21 12.18
CA PHE A 84 -9.20 10.84 12.32
C PHE A 84 -8.30 9.96 13.20
N GLU A 85 -6.98 10.12 13.13
CA GLU A 85 -6.05 9.35 13.98
C GLU A 85 -6.19 9.75 15.46
N GLN A 86 -6.53 11.01 15.75
CA GLN A 86 -6.79 11.50 17.10
C GLN A 86 -8.18 11.07 17.60
N ASP A 87 -9.21 11.26 16.80
CA ASP A 87 -10.59 10.87 17.09
C ASP A 87 -11.29 10.40 15.80
N ARG A 88 -11.56 9.10 15.71
CA ARG A 88 -12.23 8.49 14.55
C ARG A 88 -13.65 9.02 14.31
N SER A 89 -14.28 9.62 15.34
CA SER A 89 -15.61 10.21 15.27
C SER A 89 -15.60 11.70 14.89
N ASP A 90 -14.42 12.31 14.77
CA ASP A 90 -14.30 13.74 14.47
C ASP A 90 -14.90 14.05 13.09
N ARG A 91 -15.92 14.91 13.09
CA ARG A 91 -16.57 15.41 11.88
C ARG A 91 -15.61 16.20 10.99
N SER A 92 -14.59 16.83 11.57
CA SER A 92 -13.56 17.57 10.84
C SER A 92 -12.75 16.66 9.91
N ALA A 93 -12.61 15.38 10.24
CA ALA A 93 -11.90 14.38 9.45
C ALA A 93 -12.64 13.96 8.17
N LYS A 94 -13.94 14.25 8.07
CA LYS A 94 -14.79 13.81 6.96
C LYS A 94 -14.68 14.73 5.75
N TYR A 95 -14.77 14.13 4.56
CA TYR A 95 -14.96 14.84 3.30
C TYR A 95 -16.45 15.13 3.07
N SER A 96 -16.79 15.90 2.04
CA SER A 96 -18.19 16.21 1.70
C SER A 96 -19.01 14.97 1.30
N SER A 97 -18.34 13.87 0.93
CA SER A 97 -18.96 12.56 0.71
C SER A 97 -19.40 11.87 2.00
N GLY A 98 -18.99 12.36 3.18
CA GLY A 98 -19.30 11.78 4.49
C GLY A 98 -18.30 10.72 4.98
N GLU A 99 -17.35 10.30 4.14
CA GLU A 99 -16.26 9.38 4.51
C GLU A 99 -14.97 10.13 4.88
N SER A 100 -14.11 9.53 5.72
CA SER A 100 -12.73 9.97 5.98
C SER A 100 -11.76 9.39 4.95
N LEU A 101 -10.50 9.84 4.98
CA LEU A 101 -9.45 9.24 4.14
C LEU A 101 -9.25 7.75 4.46
N GLN A 102 -9.17 7.39 5.74
CA GLN A 102 -8.93 6.03 6.20
C GLN A 102 -10.06 5.07 5.83
N GLU A 103 -11.31 5.54 5.84
CA GLU A 103 -12.46 4.77 5.36
C GLU A 103 -12.39 4.56 3.83
N ALA A 104 -12.05 5.61 3.08
CA ALA A 104 -11.89 5.50 1.64
C ALA A 104 -10.76 4.54 1.27
N LEU A 105 -9.62 4.58 1.96
CA LEU A 105 -8.47 3.69 1.76
C LEU A 105 -8.81 2.21 1.96
N GLN A 106 -9.80 1.90 2.81
CA GLN A 106 -10.23 0.53 3.08
C GLN A 106 -11.44 0.09 2.25
N SER A 107 -12.04 0.99 1.46
CA SER A 107 -13.27 0.69 0.73
C SER A 107 -13.10 -0.21 -0.50
N GLU A 108 -11.89 -0.27 -1.06
CA GLU A 108 -11.53 -1.12 -2.20
C GLU A 108 -10.07 -1.59 -2.04
N PRO A 109 -9.66 -2.69 -2.68
CA PRO A 109 -8.24 -3.07 -2.79
C PRO A 109 -7.56 -2.17 -3.83
N TRP A 110 -7.33 -0.90 -3.47
CA TRP A 110 -6.74 0.09 -4.38
C TRP A 110 -5.38 -0.37 -4.91
N ASP A 111 -5.21 -0.32 -6.23
CA ASP A 111 -3.91 -0.54 -6.88
C ASP A 111 -3.04 0.71 -6.72
N PHE A 112 -3.67 1.89 -6.79
CA PHE A 112 -3.03 3.18 -6.66
C PHE A 112 -3.78 4.12 -5.74
N VAL A 113 -3.02 4.93 -4.99
CA VAL A 113 -3.53 6.11 -4.30
C VAL A 113 -2.70 7.31 -4.73
N THR A 114 -3.36 8.42 -5.09
CA THR A 114 -2.65 9.62 -5.55
C THR A 114 -2.80 10.78 -4.57
N ILE A 115 -1.73 11.54 -4.39
CA ILE A 115 -1.76 12.87 -3.75
C ILE A 115 -1.32 13.96 -4.75
N GLN A 116 -1.66 15.21 -4.47
CA GLN A 116 -1.13 16.36 -5.19
C GLN A 116 -1.15 17.64 -4.34
N GLN A 117 -0.30 18.60 -4.70
CA GLN A 117 -0.35 19.94 -4.13
C GLN A 117 -1.42 20.81 -4.80
N VAL A 118 -1.80 21.92 -4.14
CA VAL A 118 -2.56 23.01 -4.76
C VAL A 118 -1.68 23.74 -5.79
N SER A 119 -2.27 24.07 -6.94
CA SER A 119 -1.55 24.57 -8.11
C SER A 119 -0.76 25.87 -7.87
N ILE A 120 -1.25 26.75 -7.00
CA ILE A 120 -0.54 28.01 -6.72
C ILE A 120 0.76 27.78 -5.95
N LYS A 121 0.82 26.74 -5.11
CA LYS A 121 1.99 26.36 -4.30
C LYS A 121 2.83 25.23 -4.93
N SER A 122 2.44 24.70 -6.08
CA SER A 122 3.04 23.48 -6.63
C SER A 122 4.53 23.59 -6.94
N HIS A 123 5.05 24.82 -7.07
CA HIS A 123 6.45 25.12 -7.36
C HIS A 123 7.36 25.19 -6.14
N ASP A 124 6.79 25.15 -4.93
CA ASP A 124 7.53 25.33 -3.67
C ASP A 124 7.47 24.04 -2.84
N ILE A 125 8.60 23.32 -2.80
CA ILE A 125 8.76 22.05 -2.08
C ILE A 125 8.48 22.17 -0.58
N GLU A 126 8.76 23.32 0.04
CA GLU A 126 8.55 23.51 1.48
C GLU A 126 7.06 23.43 1.83
N THR A 127 6.17 23.76 0.90
CA THR A 127 4.72 23.64 1.11
C THR A 127 4.19 22.21 1.08
N TYR A 128 4.99 21.26 0.61
CA TYR A 128 4.65 19.83 0.60
C TYR A 128 4.94 19.21 1.97
N ARG A 129 5.99 19.67 2.65
CA ARG A 129 6.43 19.13 3.94
C ARG A 129 5.71 19.82 5.11
N PRO A 130 5.37 19.10 6.19
CA PRO A 130 5.45 17.65 6.37
C PRO A 130 4.24 16.89 5.78
N TYR A 131 3.29 17.60 5.18
CA TYR A 131 1.95 17.08 4.88
C TYR A 131 1.92 15.92 3.88
N ALA A 132 2.82 15.90 2.89
CA ALA A 132 2.91 14.82 1.92
C ALA A 132 3.38 13.51 2.57
N GLU A 133 4.35 13.59 3.49
CA GLU A 133 4.84 12.45 4.29
C GLU A 133 3.74 11.94 5.23
N GLN A 134 3.05 12.83 5.94
CA GLN A 134 1.92 12.46 6.80
C GLN A 134 0.83 11.68 6.03
N LEU A 135 0.52 12.11 4.81
CA LEU A 135 -0.43 11.39 3.95
C LEU A 135 0.13 10.05 3.47
N ALA A 136 1.40 10.01 3.06
CA ALA A 136 2.06 8.78 2.63
C ALA A 136 2.05 7.72 3.74
N ASP A 137 2.36 8.10 4.98
CA ASP A 137 2.34 7.21 6.14
C ASP A 137 0.96 6.61 6.39
N ILE A 138 -0.09 7.45 6.35
CA ILE A 138 -1.48 6.99 6.53
C ILE A 138 -1.88 6.05 5.39
N ILE A 139 -1.49 6.36 4.15
CA ILE A 139 -1.77 5.50 2.99
C ILE A 139 -1.07 4.15 3.15
N HIS A 140 0.22 4.13 3.50
CA HIS A 140 0.98 2.90 3.72
C HIS A 140 0.45 2.07 4.89
N ARG A 141 -0.11 2.74 5.91
CA ARG A 141 -0.72 2.09 7.07
C ARG A 141 -2.04 1.41 6.75
N TYR A 142 -2.95 2.08 6.03
CA TYR A 142 -4.33 1.60 5.81
C TYR A 142 -4.55 0.92 4.46
N ALA A 143 -3.71 1.19 3.45
CA ALA A 143 -3.73 0.56 2.14
C ALA A 143 -2.31 0.13 1.70
N PRO A 144 -1.63 -0.76 2.45
CA PRO A 144 -0.24 -1.15 2.19
C PRO A 144 -0.01 -1.75 0.80
N GLN A 145 -1.05 -2.34 0.19
CA GLN A 145 -1.02 -2.87 -1.18
C GLN A 145 -0.93 -1.79 -2.25
N ALA A 146 -1.44 -0.59 -1.96
CA ALA A 146 -1.52 0.47 -2.94
C ALA A 146 -0.15 1.09 -3.19
N ARG A 147 0.14 1.39 -4.45
CA ARG A 147 1.28 2.21 -4.82
C ARG A 147 0.93 3.68 -4.67
N LEU A 148 1.75 4.41 -3.92
CA LEU A 148 1.61 5.85 -3.78
C LEU A 148 2.08 6.54 -5.06
N LEU A 149 1.21 7.36 -5.63
CA LEU A 149 1.52 8.22 -6.76
C LEU A 149 1.41 9.69 -6.38
N VAL A 150 2.22 10.54 -7.00
CA VAL A 150 2.08 11.99 -6.91
C VAL A 150 1.68 12.52 -8.28
N HIS A 151 0.52 13.15 -8.36
CA HIS A 151 0.03 13.76 -9.59
C HIS A 151 0.71 15.12 -9.81
N GLN A 152 1.63 15.17 -10.76
CA GLN A 152 2.31 16.40 -11.12
C GLN A 152 1.34 17.31 -11.89
N THR A 153 0.93 18.39 -11.24
CA THR A 153 0.11 19.44 -11.86
C THR A 153 0.91 20.24 -12.90
N TRP A 154 0.26 21.19 -13.56
CA TRP A 154 0.85 21.98 -14.65
C TRP A 154 1.06 23.46 -14.29
N ALA A 155 1.92 24.11 -15.07
CA ALA A 155 2.09 25.56 -15.02
C ALA A 155 0.88 26.28 -15.60
N TYR A 156 0.64 27.51 -15.16
CA TYR A 156 -0.46 28.31 -15.68
C TYR A 156 -0.17 28.75 -17.11
N ARG A 157 -1.19 29.14 -17.87
CA ARG A 157 -1.07 29.68 -19.21
C ARG A 157 -0.12 30.87 -19.22
N ASN A 158 0.69 31.00 -20.27
CA ASN A 158 1.74 32.02 -20.39
C ASN A 158 1.26 33.48 -20.23
N ASP A 159 0.00 33.78 -20.50
CA ASP A 159 -0.62 35.11 -20.36
C ASP A 159 -1.50 35.24 -19.10
N ASP A 160 -1.36 34.35 -18.13
CA ASP A 160 -2.03 34.48 -16.84
C ASP A 160 -1.54 35.75 -16.12
N PRO A 161 -2.45 36.59 -15.57
CA PRO A 161 -2.10 37.81 -14.86
C PRO A 161 -1.09 37.64 -13.72
N ARG A 162 -0.88 36.42 -13.21
CA ARG A 162 0.20 36.15 -12.24
C ARG A 162 1.59 36.50 -12.77
N PHE A 163 1.83 36.35 -14.08
CA PHE A 163 3.14 36.56 -14.71
C PHE A 163 3.36 38.00 -15.20
N HIS A 164 2.31 38.83 -15.16
CA HIS A 164 2.33 40.20 -15.68
C HIS A 164 2.17 41.26 -14.57
N ARG A 165 2.54 40.90 -13.34
CA ARG A 165 2.54 41.83 -12.21
C ARG A 165 3.74 42.80 -12.32
N SER A 166 3.58 44.01 -11.80
CA SER A 166 4.65 45.02 -11.75
C SER A 166 5.87 44.58 -10.93
N SER A 167 5.67 43.64 -10.00
CA SER A 167 6.70 43.01 -9.19
C SER A 167 6.27 41.59 -8.82
N THR A 168 7.19 40.64 -8.91
CA THR A 168 6.98 39.26 -8.46
C THR A 168 7.46 39.12 -7.02
N PRO A 169 6.62 38.64 -6.08
CA PRO A 169 7.06 38.35 -4.72
C PRO A 169 8.25 37.38 -4.71
N GLU A 170 9.10 37.48 -3.69
CA GLU A 170 10.19 36.51 -3.49
C GLU A 170 9.63 35.10 -3.38
N GLY A 171 10.28 34.13 -4.03
CA GLY A 171 9.84 32.73 -4.10
C GLY A 171 8.76 32.42 -5.14
N GLU A 172 8.02 33.41 -5.65
CA GLU A 172 7.00 33.19 -6.69
C GLU A 172 7.61 33.20 -8.10
N PRO A 173 7.16 32.30 -9.01
CA PRO A 173 7.69 32.27 -10.37
C PRO A 173 7.13 33.42 -11.20
N ALA A 174 8.03 34.17 -11.83
CA ALA A 174 7.72 35.32 -12.67
C ALA A 174 7.20 34.95 -14.07
N THR A 175 7.43 33.72 -14.54
CA THR A 175 7.05 33.25 -15.88
C THR A 175 6.45 31.85 -15.82
N GLN A 176 5.74 31.44 -16.88
CA GLN A 176 5.27 30.06 -17.04
C GLN A 176 6.43 29.07 -16.97
N GLN A 177 7.56 29.38 -17.61
CA GLN A 177 8.76 28.55 -17.58
C GLN A 177 9.27 28.36 -16.15
N ALA A 178 9.45 29.45 -15.39
CA ALA A 178 9.91 29.37 -14.01
C ALA A 178 8.93 28.57 -13.13
N MET A 179 7.62 28.70 -13.40
CA MET A 179 6.61 27.92 -12.68
C MET A 179 6.70 26.43 -13.01
N TYR A 180 6.88 26.08 -14.29
CA TYR A 180 7.07 24.71 -14.73
C TYR A 180 8.35 24.09 -14.15
N GLU A 181 9.47 24.79 -14.24
CA GLU A 181 10.75 24.30 -13.70
C GLU A 181 10.66 24.07 -12.18
N GLY A 182 10.11 25.04 -11.44
CA GLY A 182 9.92 24.93 -10.00
C GLY A 182 8.99 23.78 -9.61
N LEU A 183 7.83 23.63 -10.27
CA LEU A 183 6.92 22.52 -9.95
C LEU A 183 7.50 21.17 -10.38
N SER A 184 8.20 21.11 -11.51
CA SER A 184 8.78 19.88 -12.02
C SER A 184 9.86 19.37 -11.08
N GLU A 185 10.68 20.27 -10.54
CA GLU A 185 11.65 19.94 -9.49
C GLU A 185 10.96 19.52 -8.18
N ALA A 186 10.05 20.33 -7.65
CA ALA A 186 9.36 20.02 -6.38
C ALA A 186 8.65 18.65 -6.42
N TYR A 187 7.99 18.31 -7.54
CA TYR A 187 7.35 17.01 -7.69
C TYR A 187 8.36 15.85 -7.79
N ARG A 188 9.51 16.03 -8.45
CA ARG A 188 10.57 15.00 -8.48
C ARG A 188 11.19 14.81 -7.10
N THR A 189 11.46 15.90 -6.38
CA THR A 189 11.98 15.86 -5.01
C THR A 189 11.04 15.10 -4.09
N ILE A 190 9.76 15.48 -4.01
CA ILE A 190 8.83 14.85 -3.08
C ILE A 190 8.54 13.39 -3.44
N VAL A 191 8.54 13.04 -4.74
CA VAL A 191 8.38 11.64 -5.16
C VAL A 191 9.55 10.78 -4.69
N ALA A 192 10.78 11.30 -4.74
CA ALA A 192 11.95 10.61 -4.22
C ALA A 192 11.91 10.46 -2.70
N GLU A 193 11.51 11.51 -1.97
CA GLU A 193 11.41 11.49 -0.50
C GLU A 193 10.37 10.48 0.00
N LEU A 194 9.27 10.33 -0.73
CA LEU A 194 8.17 9.44 -0.35
C LEU A 194 8.28 8.03 -0.93
N SER A 195 9.36 7.72 -1.65
CA SER A 195 9.49 6.43 -2.36
C SER A 195 8.29 6.17 -3.31
N ALA A 196 7.75 7.23 -3.90
CA ALA A 196 6.54 7.20 -4.71
C ALA A 196 6.87 7.09 -6.22
N ARG A 197 5.83 7.22 -7.05
CA ARG A 197 5.99 7.49 -8.49
C ARG A 197 5.17 8.70 -8.93
N ARG A 198 5.57 9.31 -10.03
CA ARG A 198 4.92 10.51 -10.59
C ARG A 198 3.97 10.16 -11.73
N ILE A 199 2.85 10.87 -11.81
CA ILE A 199 2.03 10.99 -13.02
C ILE A 199 2.36 12.35 -13.68
N PRO A 200 3.05 12.37 -14.84
CA PRO A 200 3.76 13.56 -15.33
C PRO A 200 2.88 14.51 -16.17
N VAL A 201 1.69 14.91 -15.68
CA VAL A 201 0.78 15.77 -16.45
C VAL A 201 1.39 17.15 -16.70
N GLY A 202 2.12 17.70 -15.73
CA GLY A 202 2.84 18.97 -15.88
C GLY A 202 3.85 18.97 -17.03
N ASP A 203 4.62 17.89 -17.18
CA ASP A 203 5.58 17.74 -18.28
C ASP A 203 4.85 17.66 -19.63
N ALA A 204 3.72 16.96 -19.71
CA ALA A 204 2.92 16.88 -20.93
C ALA A 204 2.34 18.25 -21.34
N PHE A 205 1.81 19.02 -20.38
CA PHE A 205 1.33 20.38 -20.63
C PHE A 205 2.46 21.28 -21.16
N TRP A 206 3.65 21.18 -20.55
CA TRP A 206 4.81 21.96 -20.97
C TRP A 206 5.24 21.63 -22.40
N ILE A 207 5.31 20.34 -22.77
CA ILE A 207 5.65 19.91 -24.12
C ILE A 207 4.64 20.46 -25.14
N ALA A 208 3.34 20.34 -24.85
CA ALA A 208 2.28 20.80 -25.75
C ALA A 208 2.26 22.33 -25.90
N ASP A 209 2.34 23.10 -24.80
CA ASP A 209 2.33 24.57 -24.84
C ASP A 209 3.53 25.14 -25.64
N ASN A 210 4.67 24.45 -25.60
CA ASN A 210 5.90 24.87 -26.27
C ASN A 210 6.09 24.27 -27.67
N ASP A 211 5.17 23.43 -28.16
CA ASP A 211 5.24 22.92 -29.53
C ASP A 211 5.09 24.09 -30.53
N PRO A 212 5.95 24.19 -31.56
CA PRO A 212 5.95 25.31 -32.50
C PRO A 212 4.64 25.48 -33.27
N ASN A 213 3.91 24.39 -33.53
CA ASN A 213 2.71 24.37 -34.39
C ASN A 213 1.41 24.24 -33.58
N TYR A 214 1.47 23.52 -32.47
CA TYR A 214 0.31 23.14 -31.66
C TYR A 214 0.31 23.75 -30.25
N GLY A 215 1.25 24.63 -29.93
CA GLY A 215 1.23 25.41 -28.70
C GLY A 215 0.37 26.66 -28.82
N TYR A 216 -0.33 27.03 -27.75
CA TYR A 216 -1.06 28.30 -27.67
C TYR A 216 -0.11 29.50 -27.85
N ARG A 217 -0.58 30.53 -28.55
CA ARG A 217 0.13 31.80 -28.75
C ARG A 217 -0.77 32.94 -28.30
N ALA A 218 -0.38 33.59 -27.20
CA ALA A 218 -1.03 34.82 -26.80
C ALA A 218 -0.77 35.92 -27.86
N PRO A 219 -1.75 36.79 -28.13
CA PRO A 219 -1.54 37.92 -29.00
C PRO A 219 -0.50 38.88 -28.41
N ALA A 220 0.35 39.47 -29.27
CA ALA A 220 1.42 40.37 -28.84
C ALA A 220 0.91 41.62 -28.11
N GLU A 221 -0.27 42.10 -28.50
CA GLU A 221 -1.01 43.16 -27.82
C GLU A 221 -2.36 42.59 -27.39
N PHE A 222 -2.62 42.57 -26.08
CA PHE A 222 -3.88 42.08 -25.52
C PHE A 222 -4.56 43.17 -24.70
N ASP A 223 -5.79 43.52 -25.08
CA ASP A 223 -6.64 44.44 -24.34
C ASP A 223 -8.03 43.80 -24.11
N ALA A 224 -8.24 43.32 -22.88
CA ALA A 224 -9.51 42.71 -22.47
C ALA A 224 -10.72 43.64 -22.62
N THR A 225 -10.52 44.97 -22.65
CA THR A 225 -11.62 45.95 -22.74
C THR A 225 -12.25 46.03 -24.13
N GLN A 226 -11.57 45.49 -25.15
CA GLN A 226 -12.05 45.50 -26.53
C GLN A 226 -13.11 44.43 -26.81
N PHE A 227 -13.25 43.43 -25.93
CA PHE A 227 -14.21 42.33 -26.11
C PHE A 227 -15.58 42.69 -25.53
N LYS A 228 -16.64 42.38 -26.28
CA LYS A 228 -18.03 42.52 -25.85
C LYS A 228 -18.71 41.17 -25.87
N PHE A 229 -19.55 40.88 -24.88
CA PHE A 229 -20.29 39.61 -24.83
C PHE A 229 -21.12 39.41 -26.11
N PRO A 230 -21.09 38.21 -26.75
CA PRO A 230 -20.46 36.96 -26.29
C PRO A 230 -19.04 36.70 -26.82
N ASP A 231 -18.42 37.65 -27.52
CA ASP A 231 -17.11 37.49 -28.17
C ASP A 231 -16.00 37.25 -27.14
N ARG A 232 -15.03 36.40 -27.50
CA ARG A 232 -13.92 36.01 -26.62
C ARG A 232 -12.60 36.01 -27.39
N PRO A 233 -11.47 36.22 -26.68
CA PRO A 233 -10.15 36.04 -27.26
C PRO A 233 -10.00 34.64 -27.86
N GLU A 234 -9.31 34.53 -28.99
CA GLU A 234 -8.98 33.24 -29.58
C GLU A 234 -8.13 32.41 -28.62
N SER A 235 -8.41 31.12 -28.56
CA SER A 235 -7.75 30.18 -27.66
C SER A 235 -7.33 28.91 -28.39
N LEU A 236 -6.99 29.03 -29.69
CA LEU A 236 -6.59 27.90 -30.51
C LEU A 236 -5.39 27.19 -29.85
N HIS A 237 -5.53 25.87 -29.72
CA HIS A 237 -4.59 24.99 -29.03
C HIS A 237 -4.25 25.35 -27.58
N SER A 238 -5.07 26.17 -26.91
CA SER A 238 -4.92 26.36 -25.46
C SER A 238 -5.34 25.08 -24.73
N LEU A 239 -4.56 24.69 -23.72
CA LEU A 239 -4.92 23.62 -22.79
C LEU A 239 -5.72 24.11 -21.59
N HIS A 240 -5.77 25.43 -21.36
CA HIS A 240 -6.44 26.05 -20.23
C HIS A 240 -7.76 26.70 -20.63
N VAL A 241 -8.64 26.93 -19.66
CA VAL A 241 -9.94 27.58 -19.89
C VAL A 241 -9.78 28.97 -20.53
N GLY A 242 -8.77 29.73 -20.10
CA GLY A 242 -8.50 31.06 -20.63
C GLY A 242 -9.60 32.07 -20.26
N TYR A 243 -9.92 32.98 -21.18
CA TYR A 243 -10.90 34.02 -20.94
C TYR A 243 -12.34 33.53 -21.08
N ARG A 244 -13.15 33.75 -20.04
CA ARG A 244 -14.58 33.44 -20.02
C ARG A 244 -15.41 34.59 -19.47
N TRP A 245 -16.64 34.71 -19.97
CA TRP A 245 -17.61 35.65 -19.45
C TRP A 245 -18.29 35.07 -18.19
N LEU A 246 -18.24 35.81 -17.10
CA LEU A 246 -18.94 35.49 -15.86
C LEU A 246 -19.93 36.61 -15.54
N LYS A 247 -21.15 36.23 -15.16
CA LYS A 247 -22.16 37.18 -14.68
C LYS A 247 -21.90 37.46 -13.20
N ARG A 248 -21.55 38.71 -12.88
CA ARG A 248 -21.37 39.18 -11.50
C ARG A 248 -22.13 40.50 -11.32
N ASP A 249 -22.93 40.58 -10.27
CA ASP A 249 -23.78 41.75 -9.96
C ASP A 249 -24.64 42.19 -11.16
N GLY A 250 -25.18 41.21 -11.89
CA GLY A 250 -26.00 41.45 -13.08
C GLY A 250 -25.24 41.81 -14.36
N LYS A 251 -23.92 42.06 -14.31
CA LYS A 251 -23.09 42.46 -15.46
C LYS A 251 -22.19 41.32 -15.94
N GLN A 252 -21.98 41.24 -17.25
CA GLN A 252 -20.99 40.36 -17.86
C GLN A 252 -19.59 40.91 -17.64
N GLN A 253 -18.68 40.09 -17.11
CA GLN A 253 -17.28 40.45 -16.89
C GLN A 253 -16.39 39.37 -17.51
N LEU A 254 -15.46 39.79 -18.37
CA LEU A 254 -14.45 38.89 -18.92
C LEU A 254 -13.41 38.61 -17.82
N ARG A 255 -13.18 37.33 -17.53
CA ARG A 255 -12.27 36.86 -16.49
C ARG A 255 -11.36 35.77 -17.04
N MET A 256 -10.09 35.84 -16.63
CA MET A 256 -9.07 34.86 -16.99
C MET A 256 -9.09 33.68 -16.01
N ASP A 257 -9.06 32.47 -16.56
CA ASP A 257 -8.81 31.22 -15.87
C ASP A 257 -7.65 30.52 -16.57
N GLY A 258 -6.43 30.99 -16.30
CA GLY A 258 -5.20 30.46 -16.89
C GLY A 258 -4.70 29.19 -16.21
N HIS A 259 -5.45 28.60 -15.28
CA HIS A 259 -4.97 27.50 -14.46
C HIS A 259 -5.81 26.23 -14.59
N HIS A 260 -7.15 26.32 -14.68
CA HIS A 260 -7.94 25.11 -14.96
C HIS A 260 -7.77 24.66 -16.40
N ALA A 261 -7.75 23.34 -16.60
CA ALA A 261 -7.71 22.77 -17.93
C ALA A 261 -9.07 22.95 -18.63
N ASN A 262 -9.03 23.15 -19.94
CA ASN A 262 -10.22 23.06 -20.80
C ASN A 262 -10.35 21.64 -21.38
N LEU A 263 -11.27 21.45 -22.33
CA LEU A 263 -11.48 20.19 -23.06
C LEU A 263 -10.17 19.49 -23.50
N ALA A 264 -9.25 20.24 -24.11
CA ALA A 264 -7.99 19.70 -24.63
C ALA A 264 -7.01 19.35 -23.50
N GLY A 265 -6.87 20.21 -22.49
CA GLY A 265 -6.02 19.93 -21.33
C GLY A 265 -6.54 18.78 -20.46
N GLU A 266 -7.87 18.67 -20.31
CA GLU A 266 -8.52 17.54 -19.63
C GLU A 266 -8.27 16.23 -20.37
N TYR A 267 -8.33 16.24 -21.70
CA TYR A 267 -8.00 15.08 -22.53
C TYR A 267 -6.53 14.70 -22.43
N LEU A 268 -5.61 15.67 -22.56
CA LEU A 268 -4.17 15.44 -22.42
C LEU A 268 -3.84 14.85 -21.05
N GLY A 269 -4.39 15.41 -19.98
CA GLY A 269 -4.23 14.87 -18.62
C GLY A 269 -4.71 13.43 -18.54
N ALA A 270 -5.91 13.12 -19.07
CA ALA A 270 -6.45 11.77 -19.02
C ALA A 270 -5.61 10.76 -19.82
N CYS A 271 -5.04 11.18 -20.95
CA CYS A 271 -4.11 10.38 -21.74
C CYS A 271 -2.84 10.01 -20.95
N VAL A 272 -2.25 10.97 -20.23
CA VAL A 272 -1.05 10.72 -19.39
C VAL A 272 -1.39 9.78 -18.24
N TRP A 273 -2.54 9.98 -17.60
CA TRP A 273 -3.01 9.08 -16.53
C TRP A 273 -3.24 7.66 -17.07
N PHE A 274 -3.83 7.50 -18.25
CA PHE A 274 -4.03 6.19 -18.86
C PHE A 274 -2.70 5.45 -19.06
N GLU A 275 -1.70 6.07 -19.69
CA GLU A 275 -0.41 5.40 -19.90
C GLU A 275 0.25 5.02 -18.58
N GLY A 276 0.22 5.94 -17.60
CA GLY A 276 0.79 5.70 -16.29
C GLY A 276 0.14 4.53 -15.55
N LEU A 277 -1.18 4.38 -15.63
CA LEU A 277 -1.93 3.36 -14.89
C LEU A 277 -1.98 1.99 -15.58
N PHE A 278 -1.94 1.95 -16.91
CA PHE A 278 -2.12 0.72 -17.68
C PHE A 278 -0.83 0.21 -18.33
N ALA A 279 0.25 1.01 -18.31
CA ALA A 279 1.52 0.74 -18.99
C ALA A 279 1.33 0.45 -20.49
N GLU A 280 0.33 1.08 -21.10
CA GLU A 280 -0.05 0.93 -22.50
C GLU A 280 0.01 2.29 -23.18
N SER A 281 0.46 2.33 -24.45
CA SER A 281 0.47 3.60 -25.17
C SER A 281 -0.95 4.07 -25.48
N VAL A 282 -1.21 5.35 -25.24
CA VAL A 282 -2.49 6.00 -25.58
C VAL A 282 -2.54 6.41 -27.06
N VAL A 283 -1.41 6.35 -27.78
CA VAL A 283 -1.35 6.68 -29.20
C VAL A 283 -2.17 5.67 -30.00
N GLY A 284 -3.18 6.18 -30.71
CA GLY A 284 -4.13 5.37 -31.45
C GLY A 284 -5.35 4.94 -30.64
N ASN A 285 -5.50 5.39 -29.39
CA ASN A 285 -6.75 5.22 -28.65
C ASN A 285 -7.90 5.88 -29.43
N ARG A 286 -9.02 5.14 -29.54
CA ARG A 286 -10.13 5.52 -30.43
C ARG A 286 -11.06 6.56 -29.83
N PHE A 287 -10.97 6.82 -28.53
CA PHE A 287 -11.77 7.85 -27.88
C PHE A 287 -11.17 9.24 -28.12
N VAL A 288 -11.98 10.12 -28.70
CA VAL A 288 -11.71 11.56 -28.85
C VAL A 288 -12.95 12.31 -28.36
N PRO A 289 -12.84 13.24 -27.39
CA PRO A 289 -13.97 14.01 -26.91
C PRO A 289 -14.66 14.79 -28.02
N ASP A 290 -15.98 14.90 -27.92
CA ASP A 290 -16.76 15.74 -28.82
C ASP A 290 -16.20 17.16 -28.86
N LYS A 291 -16.03 17.71 -30.07
CA LYS A 291 -15.49 19.06 -30.38
C LYS A 291 -13.98 19.21 -30.20
N LEU A 292 -13.24 18.15 -29.86
CA LEU A 292 -11.78 18.17 -30.00
C LEU A 292 -11.41 17.79 -31.44
N ASP A 293 -10.58 18.61 -32.09
CA ASP A 293 -10.10 18.30 -33.44
C ASP A 293 -9.30 16.97 -33.42
N PRO A 294 -9.61 16.00 -34.30
CA PRO A 294 -8.95 14.69 -34.28
C PRO A 294 -7.44 14.75 -34.52
N LYS A 295 -6.93 15.70 -35.32
CA LYS A 295 -5.48 15.83 -35.54
C LYS A 295 -4.80 16.37 -34.30
N TYR A 296 -5.42 17.36 -33.65
CA TYR A 296 -4.93 17.87 -32.38
C TYR A 296 -5.00 16.81 -31.27
N ALA A 297 -6.07 16.00 -31.21
CA ALA A 297 -6.16 14.87 -30.29
C ALA A 297 -5.02 13.86 -30.48
N ALA A 298 -4.69 13.49 -31.73
CA ALA A 298 -3.57 12.60 -32.04
C ALA A 298 -2.21 13.20 -31.63
N PHE A 299 -2.04 14.52 -31.80
CA PHE A 299 -0.87 15.22 -31.26
C PHE A 299 -0.81 15.12 -29.73
N LEU A 300 -1.92 15.38 -29.02
CA LEU A 300 -1.98 15.28 -27.56
C LEU A 300 -1.71 13.86 -27.05
N GLN A 301 -2.17 12.82 -27.75
CA GLN A 301 -1.81 11.44 -27.44
C GLN A 301 -0.29 11.21 -27.55
N THR A 302 0.35 11.75 -28.59
CA THR A 302 1.80 11.65 -28.79
C THR A 302 2.59 12.36 -27.70
N VAL A 303 2.12 13.54 -27.28
CA VAL A 303 2.70 14.30 -26.16
C VAL A 303 2.53 13.55 -24.84
N ALA A 304 1.34 12.99 -24.58
CA ALA A 304 1.10 12.18 -23.40
C ALA A 304 2.05 10.98 -23.34
N HIS A 305 2.22 10.28 -24.47
CA HIS A 305 3.16 9.18 -24.59
C HIS A 305 4.60 9.62 -24.30
N GLN A 306 5.04 10.71 -24.93
CA GLN A 306 6.36 11.25 -24.70
C GLN A 306 6.62 11.56 -23.22
N ALA A 307 5.67 12.21 -22.53
CA ALA A 307 5.78 12.52 -21.11
C ALA A 307 5.81 11.26 -20.23
N ALA A 308 4.99 10.25 -20.53
CA ALA A 308 4.93 8.99 -19.78
C ALA A 308 6.22 8.16 -19.89
N GLN A 309 7.03 8.37 -20.94
CA GLN A 309 8.31 7.69 -21.11
C GLN A 309 9.51 8.42 -20.44
N GLN A 310 9.33 9.64 -19.93
CA GLN A 310 10.42 10.48 -19.42
C GLN A 310 10.60 10.37 -17.90
N GLY A 311 11.72 9.77 -17.48
CA GLY A 311 12.14 9.69 -16.08
C GLY A 311 11.85 8.33 -15.44
N GLY A 312 12.79 7.85 -14.62
CA GLY A 312 12.64 6.58 -13.88
C GLY A 312 11.65 6.66 -12.72
N ASP A 313 11.26 7.88 -12.34
CA ASP A 313 10.27 8.19 -11.32
C ASP A 313 8.83 8.10 -11.82
N VAL A 314 8.60 8.00 -13.14
CA VAL A 314 7.25 7.91 -13.71
C VAL A 314 6.66 6.51 -13.51
N VAL A 315 5.38 6.47 -13.14
CA VAL A 315 4.64 5.21 -12.96
C VAL A 315 4.49 4.45 -14.29
N ARG A 316 4.61 3.12 -14.24
CA ARG A 316 4.46 2.22 -15.39
C ARG A 316 3.56 1.04 -15.02
N GLY A 317 2.27 1.33 -14.90
CA GLY A 317 1.24 0.36 -14.56
C GLY A 317 1.42 -0.28 -13.19
N ILE A 318 0.60 -1.30 -12.96
CA ILE A 318 0.71 -2.18 -11.79
C ILE A 318 1.93 -3.09 -12.03
N PRO A 319 2.87 -3.23 -11.08
CA PRO A 319 3.93 -4.22 -11.20
C PRO A 319 3.33 -5.61 -11.49
N ASN A 320 3.96 -6.40 -12.35
CA ASN A 320 3.49 -7.77 -12.59
C ASN A 320 3.43 -8.53 -11.27
N GLU A 321 2.31 -9.20 -11.01
CA GLU A 321 2.22 -10.18 -9.92
C GLU A 321 3.36 -11.20 -10.09
N PRO A 322 4.06 -11.58 -9.01
CA PRO A 322 5.16 -12.53 -9.09
C PRO A 322 4.67 -13.85 -9.71
N THR A 323 5.53 -14.48 -10.50
CA THR A 323 5.23 -15.73 -11.19
C THR A 323 4.81 -16.82 -10.18
N THR A 324 3.74 -17.55 -10.51
CA THR A 324 3.20 -18.64 -9.68
C THR A 324 4.07 -19.90 -9.66
N ALA A 325 5.23 -19.88 -10.30
CA ALA A 325 6.19 -20.98 -10.34
C ALA A 325 7.58 -20.45 -9.96
N TRP A 326 8.30 -21.24 -9.17
CA TRP A 326 9.69 -20.96 -8.81
C TRP A 326 10.59 -21.11 -10.03
N ASP A 327 11.56 -20.20 -10.15
CA ASP A 327 12.72 -20.37 -11.03
C ASP A 327 13.88 -20.95 -10.20
N ASP A 328 13.74 -22.21 -9.80
CA ASP A 328 14.73 -22.90 -8.99
C ASP A 328 15.28 -24.14 -9.73
N PRO A 329 16.56 -24.13 -10.15
CA PRO A 329 17.17 -25.27 -10.81
C PRO A 329 17.41 -26.46 -9.86
N SER A 330 17.32 -26.27 -8.54
CA SER A 330 17.50 -27.33 -7.53
C SER A 330 16.46 -27.20 -6.38
N PRO A 331 15.16 -27.46 -6.66
CA PRO A 331 14.08 -27.29 -5.69
C PRO A 331 14.32 -28.00 -4.36
N GLN A 332 14.30 -27.23 -3.28
CA GLN A 332 14.53 -27.72 -1.92
C GLN A 332 13.92 -26.80 -0.86
N ARG A 333 13.94 -27.25 0.38
CA ARG A 333 13.66 -26.39 1.53
C ARG A 333 14.93 -25.67 1.97
N TYR A 334 14.99 -24.38 1.69
CA TYR A 334 16.05 -23.49 2.13
C TYR A 334 15.81 -23.06 3.57
N GLN A 335 16.89 -22.99 4.35
CA GLN A 335 16.88 -22.49 5.72
C GLN A 335 18.08 -21.57 5.93
N PHE A 336 17.83 -20.39 6.50
CA PHE A 336 18.82 -19.37 6.74
C PHE A 336 18.87 -19.00 8.21
N ARG A 337 20.06 -18.61 8.66
CA ARG A 337 20.27 -17.98 9.95
C ARG A 337 21.33 -16.90 9.78
N VAL A 338 21.06 -15.72 10.32
CA VAL A 338 21.98 -14.57 10.22
C VAL A 338 21.78 -13.69 11.45
N ARG A 339 22.79 -12.91 11.85
CA ARG A 339 22.63 -11.95 12.94
C ARG A 339 22.02 -10.66 12.40
N ALA A 340 21.11 -10.03 13.14
CA ALA A 340 20.61 -8.70 12.80
C ALA A 340 21.76 -7.70 12.61
N SER A 341 22.76 -7.73 13.50
CA SER A 341 23.95 -6.88 13.42
C SER A 341 24.92 -7.18 12.26
N GLU A 342 24.77 -8.33 11.59
CA GLU A 342 25.56 -8.67 10.40
C GLU A 342 24.96 -8.09 9.12
N ILE A 343 23.63 -7.93 9.07
CA ILE A 343 22.90 -7.42 7.90
C ILE A 343 22.53 -5.94 8.01
N ASP A 344 22.50 -5.38 9.22
CA ASP A 344 22.29 -3.95 9.46
C ASP A 344 23.24 -3.45 10.55
N SER A 345 24.20 -2.61 10.15
CA SER A 345 25.19 -2.03 11.08
C SER A 345 24.62 -0.97 12.02
N ARG A 346 23.37 -0.52 11.79
CA ARG A 346 22.70 0.50 12.62
C ARG A 346 22.03 -0.08 13.86
N THR A 347 21.95 -1.41 13.99
CA THR A 347 21.31 -2.05 15.15
C THR A 347 22.01 -1.67 16.46
N GLY A 348 21.22 -1.34 17.48
CA GLY A 348 21.68 -1.00 18.82
C GLY A 348 21.43 -2.10 19.87
N GLU A 349 21.95 -1.86 21.07
CA GLU A 349 21.69 -2.68 22.25
C GLU A 349 21.01 -1.86 23.34
N TYR A 350 20.09 -2.50 24.08
CA TYR A 350 19.30 -1.91 25.16
C TYR A 350 19.35 -2.86 26.38
N PRO A 351 20.50 -2.96 27.08
CA PRO A 351 20.71 -3.95 28.15
C PRO A 351 19.72 -3.83 29.30
N LYS A 352 19.24 -2.61 29.59
CA LYS A 352 18.25 -2.35 30.64
C LYS A 352 16.98 -3.17 30.44
N ILE A 353 16.53 -3.34 29.20
CA ILE A 353 15.38 -4.19 28.85
C ILE A 353 15.77 -5.61 28.44
N GLY A 354 17.06 -5.96 28.50
CA GLY A 354 17.57 -7.29 28.16
C GLY A 354 17.55 -7.58 26.66
N PHE A 355 17.61 -6.52 25.84
CA PHE A 355 17.75 -6.63 24.40
C PHE A 355 19.20 -6.32 24.05
N VAL A 356 19.96 -7.34 23.67
CA VAL A 356 21.40 -7.27 23.42
C VAL A 356 21.72 -8.13 22.21
N SER A 357 22.83 -7.83 21.54
CA SER A 357 23.33 -8.58 20.39
C SER A 357 24.05 -9.86 20.84
N GLY A 358 24.63 -9.86 22.04
CA GLY A 358 25.39 -11.00 22.56
C GLY A 358 26.75 -11.17 21.88
N SER A 359 27.50 -12.20 22.29
CA SER A 359 28.85 -12.46 21.77
C SER A 359 28.82 -13.31 20.50
N ARG A 360 29.96 -13.46 19.84
CA ARG A 360 30.11 -14.34 18.69
C ARG A 360 29.82 -15.82 19.04
N GLU A 361 30.18 -16.24 20.25
CA GLU A 361 29.98 -17.61 20.74
C GLU A 361 28.54 -17.85 21.21
N LYS A 362 27.85 -16.79 21.66
CA LYS A 362 26.48 -16.82 22.16
C LYS A 362 25.69 -15.61 21.62
N PRO A 363 25.35 -15.63 20.32
CA PRO A 363 24.60 -14.53 19.72
C PRO A 363 23.17 -14.50 20.29
N ALA A 364 22.66 -13.30 20.54
CA ALA A 364 21.31 -13.02 21.04
C ALA A 364 20.42 -12.30 20.01
N ASP A 365 21.01 -11.88 18.89
CA ASP A 365 20.37 -11.22 17.75
C ASP A 365 20.24 -12.14 16.51
N MET A 366 20.23 -13.46 16.71
CA MET A 366 20.00 -14.40 15.61
C MET A 366 18.59 -14.29 15.04
N GLU A 367 18.53 -14.23 13.73
CA GLU A 367 17.32 -14.24 12.91
C GLU A 367 17.29 -15.50 12.04
N PHE A 368 16.09 -15.95 11.69
CA PHE A 368 15.88 -17.23 11.01
C PHE A 368 14.90 -17.07 9.86
N ALA A 369 15.17 -17.73 8.72
CA ALA A 369 14.23 -17.75 7.60
C ALA A 369 14.15 -19.12 6.95
N SER A 370 13.03 -19.41 6.28
CA SER A 370 12.91 -20.58 5.43
C SER A 370 11.85 -20.42 4.33
N VAL A 371 12.10 -21.09 3.21
CA VAL A 371 11.20 -21.21 2.05
C VAL A 371 11.38 -22.60 1.44
N ASP A 372 10.32 -23.20 0.92
CA ASP A 372 10.39 -24.48 0.22
C ASP A 372 9.95 -24.32 -1.24
N THR A 373 10.93 -24.31 -2.14
CA THR A 373 10.71 -24.12 -3.58
C THR A 373 10.18 -25.38 -4.27
N ARG A 374 9.94 -26.47 -3.52
CA ARG A 374 9.22 -27.65 -4.02
C ARG A 374 7.70 -27.48 -3.92
N VAL A 375 7.22 -26.52 -3.13
CA VAL A 375 5.80 -26.27 -2.85
C VAL A 375 5.37 -25.00 -3.56
N ALA A 376 4.24 -25.00 -4.27
CA ALA A 376 3.77 -23.81 -5.00
C ALA A 376 3.66 -22.57 -4.06
N PRO A 377 4.16 -21.40 -4.48
CA PRO A 377 4.13 -20.19 -3.64
C PRO A 377 2.69 -19.70 -3.43
N GLN A 378 2.39 -19.23 -2.23
CA GLN A 378 1.18 -18.43 -1.98
C GLN A 378 1.40 -16.92 -2.14
N GLY A 379 2.66 -16.49 -2.29
CA GLY A 379 3.02 -15.07 -2.27
C GLY A 379 2.74 -14.41 -0.91
N LYS A 380 2.91 -15.18 0.18
CA LYS A 380 2.72 -14.72 1.56
C LYS A 380 3.97 -14.96 2.40
N LEU A 381 4.23 -14.04 3.33
CA LEU A 381 5.33 -14.10 4.28
C LEU A 381 4.79 -14.08 5.71
N ALA A 382 5.16 -15.07 6.52
CA ALA A 382 4.89 -15.09 7.94
C ALA A 382 6.09 -14.53 8.74
N ILE A 383 5.83 -13.51 9.56
CA ILE A 383 6.80 -12.96 10.52
C ILE A 383 6.48 -13.51 11.90
N TRP A 384 7.36 -14.35 12.42
CA TRP A 384 7.23 -14.99 13.73
C TRP A 384 7.89 -14.16 14.85
N LEU A 385 7.07 -13.68 15.79
CA LEU A 385 7.49 -12.79 16.87
C LEU A 385 7.82 -13.52 18.19
N MET A 386 8.47 -14.68 18.12
CA MET A 386 8.92 -15.45 19.29
C MET A 386 10.25 -16.18 19.02
N GLY A 387 10.74 -16.97 19.98
CA GLY A 387 11.94 -17.79 19.78
C GLY A 387 11.74 -18.74 18.58
N HIS A 388 12.81 -19.04 17.84
CA HIS A 388 12.73 -19.84 16.62
C HIS A 388 11.93 -21.13 16.83
N ASN A 389 10.96 -21.38 15.95
CA ASN A 389 10.14 -22.57 15.95
C ASN A 389 10.26 -23.27 14.59
N SER A 390 11.16 -24.25 14.51
CA SER A 390 11.42 -25.00 13.27
C SER A 390 10.21 -25.78 12.78
N GLY A 391 9.42 -26.35 13.69
CA GLY A 391 8.21 -27.12 13.36
C GLY A 391 7.10 -26.24 12.76
N LEU A 392 6.98 -24.99 13.20
CA LEU A 392 6.09 -24.01 12.58
C LEU A 392 6.58 -23.60 11.20
N PHE A 393 7.88 -23.33 11.06
CA PHE A 393 8.47 -22.91 9.77
C PHE A 393 8.34 -24.00 8.71
N GLU A 394 8.47 -25.27 9.10
CA GLU A 394 8.24 -26.41 8.22
C GLU A 394 6.79 -26.43 7.69
N ARG A 395 5.80 -26.32 8.58
CA ARG A 395 4.37 -26.25 8.22
C ARG A 395 4.03 -25.07 7.32
N LEU A 396 4.56 -23.88 7.64
CA LEU A 396 4.36 -22.69 6.82
C LEU A 396 4.89 -22.92 5.39
N ASN A 397 6.07 -23.53 5.26
CA ASN A 397 6.62 -23.86 3.95
C ASN A 397 5.81 -24.95 3.21
N GLU A 398 5.28 -25.96 3.92
CA GLU A 398 4.33 -26.94 3.35
C GLU A 398 3.04 -26.29 2.84
N TYR A 399 2.69 -25.12 3.36
CA TYR A 399 1.57 -24.33 2.87
C TYR A 399 1.96 -23.42 1.69
N GLY A 400 3.24 -23.32 1.32
CA GLY A 400 3.73 -22.38 0.31
C GLY A 400 3.95 -20.97 0.84
N ILE A 401 4.07 -20.81 2.17
CA ILE A 401 4.28 -19.54 2.86
C ILE A 401 5.76 -19.42 3.25
N HIS A 402 6.39 -18.29 2.94
CA HIS A 402 7.71 -17.95 3.44
C HIS A 402 7.67 -17.69 4.93
N ALA A 403 8.72 -18.03 5.66
CA ALA A 403 8.79 -17.77 7.09
C ALA A 403 10.06 -17.00 7.44
N ILE A 404 9.92 -15.95 8.23
CA ILE A 404 11.03 -15.31 8.95
C ILE A 404 10.73 -15.18 10.44
N GLY A 405 11.79 -15.11 11.24
CA GLY A 405 11.74 -14.85 12.68
C GLY A 405 12.87 -13.90 13.03
N VAL A 406 12.51 -12.72 13.51
CA VAL A 406 13.43 -11.61 13.78
C VAL A 406 13.73 -11.50 15.27
N SER A 407 14.93 -11.05 15.61
CA SER A 407 15.25 -10.70 16.99
C SER A 407 14.76 -9.30 17.27
N TYR A 408 13.91 -9.10 18.29
CA TYR A 408 13.36 -7.78 18.64
C TYR A 408 13.23 -7.63 20.15
N ALA A 409 13.00 -6.39 20.60
CA ALA A 409 12.86 -6.03 22.01
C ALA A 409 11.61 -6.67 22.65
N ARG A 410 11.74 -7.88 23.19
CA ARG A 410 10.66 -8.61 23.91
C ARG A 410 10.93 -8.89 25.39
N GLY A 411 12.10 -8.51 25.88
CA GLY A 411 12.53 -8.74 27.27
C GLY A 411 12.04 -7.68 28.28
N TRP A 412 11.33 -6.65 27.81
CA TRP A 412 10.94 -5.49 28.61
C TRP A 412 9.75 -5.74 29.54
N PHE A 413 8.91 -6.75 29.28
CA PHE A 413 7.62 -6.93 29.96
C PHE A 413 7.71 -7.01 31.49
N GLY A 414 8.78 -7.64 32.02
CA GLY A 414 9.03 -7.73 33.46
C GLY A 414 9.84 -6.57 34.04
N LYS A 415 10.06 -5.49 33.28
CA LYS A 415 11.02 -4.42 33.59
C LYS A 415 10.44 -3.02 33.44
N LEU A 416 9.59 -2.80 32.44
CA LEU A 416 8.86 -1.55 32.20
C LEU A 416 7.40 -1.68 32.61
N ALA A 417 6.69 -0.55 32.75
CA ALA A 417 5.30 -0.48 33.23
C ALA A 417 5.13 -1.15 34.61
N GLN A 418 6.09 -0.92 35.51
CA GLN A 418 6.17 -1.47 36.88
C GLN A 418 6.20 -0.35 37.93
N PRO A 419 5.72 -0.60 39.17
CA PRO A 419 5.00 -1.79 39.62
C PRO A 419 3.56 -1.89 39.06
N ARG A 420 3.09 -0.82 38.41
CA ARG A 420 1.84 -0.79 37.62
C ARG A 420 2.05 0.05 36.36
N PRO A 421 1.30 -0.19 35.27
CA PRO A 421 1.29 0.68 34.10
C PRO A 421 0.85 2.11 34.45
N ALA A 422 1.37 3.11 33.72
CA ALA A 422 1.06 4.52 33.95
C ALA A 422 -0.40 4.88 33.61
N ASP A 423 -0.96 4.26 32.58
CA ASP A 423 -2.35 4.41 32.14
C ASP A 423 -2.83 3.11 31.48
N ALA A 424 -4.06 3.13 30.94
CA ALA A 424 -4.69 2.00 30.25
C ALA A 424 -3.99 1.58 28.94
N TYR A 425 -3.02 2.34 28.44
CA TYR A 425 -2.39 2.14 27.13
C TYR A 425 -0.88 1.95 27.18
N ALA A 426 -0.24 2.16 28.33
CA ALA A 426 1.22 2.17 28.49
C ALA A 426 1.92 0.92 27.91
N ARG A 427 1.46 -0.30 28.25
CA ARG A 427 2.06 -1.53 27.67
C ARG A 427 1.80 -1.64 26.17
N GLY A 428 0.64 -1.18 25.71
CA GLY A 428 0.30 -1.12 24.30
C GLY A 428 1.20 -0.18 23.51
N ARG A 429 1.63 0.93 24.11
CA ARG A 429 2.60 1.87 23.52
C ARG A 429 4.00 1.26 23.45
N ILE A 430 4.48 0.64 24.54
CA ILE A 430 5.78 -0.04 24.55
C ILE A 430 5.82 -1.20 23.54
N ARG A 431 4.73 -1.97 23.41
CA ARG A 431 4.61 -3.02 22.38
C ARG A 431 4.72 -2.47 20.97
N LEU A 432 4.08 -1.34 20.72
CA LEU A 432 4.07 -0.73 19.41
C LEU A 432 5.48 -0.23 19.07
N GLU A 433 6.13 0.48 20.00
CA GLU A 433 7.52 0.92 19.84
C GLU A 433 8.48 -0.25 19.65
N ALA A 434 8.35 -1.35 20.40
CA ALA A 434 9.14 -2.56 20.18
C ALA A 434 8.93 -3.19 18.79
N ALA A 435 7.76 -3.00 18.19
CA ALA A 435 7.44 -3.50 16.85
C ALA A 435 7.91 -2.55 15.74
N THR A 436 7.82 -1.23 15.94
CA THR A 436 8.09 -0.22 14.90
C THR A 436 9.46 0.44 15.01
N GLY A 437 10.05 0.51 16.21
CA GLY A 437 11.21 1.34 16.52
C GLY A 437 10.91 2.84 16.42
N LEU A 438 9.64 3.23 16.59
CA LEU A 438 9.21 4.63 16.62
C LEU A 438 8.80 4.97 18.05
N ASP A 439 9.12 6.18 18.48
CA ASP A 439 8.79 6.68 19.81
C ASP A 439 7.27 6.72 20.01
N PHE A 440 6.77 5.81 20.84
CA PHE A 440 5.38 5.76 21.27
C PHE A 440 5.24 5.77 22.78
N SER A 441 6.31 5.52 23.54
CA SER A 441 6.23 5.32 24.98
C SER A 441 7.32 6.06 25.74
N ASP A 442 6.97 6.69 26.86
CA ASP A 442 7.95 7.43 27.68
C ASP A 442 8.98 6.53 28.41
N GLU A 443 8.78 5.21 28.39
CA GLU A 443 9.60 4.23 29.11
C GLU A 443 10.60 3.46 28.22
N LEU A 444 10.45 3.56 26.89
CA LEU A 444 11.32 2.95 25.90
C LEU A 444 11.81 4.05 24.94
N ASP A 445 13.01 3.91 24.41
CA ASP A 445 13.56 4.84 23.41
C ASP A 445 14.28 4.01 22.36
N LEU A 446 13.51 3.16 21.66
CA LEU A 446 14.01 2.22 20.67
C LEU A 446 14.18 2.94 19.33
N LEU A 447 15.35 2.83 18.71
CA LEU A 447 15.58 3.40 17.38
C LEU A 447 14.95 2.54 16.27
N PRO A 448 14.62 3.12 15.10
CA PRO A 448 13.99 2.40 13.99
C PRO A 448 14.70 1.10 13.56
N PRO A 449 16.05 1.02 13.46
CA PRO A 449 16.77 -0.22 13.11
C PRO A 449 16.52 -1.41 14.06
N ASP A 450 16.00 -1.14 15.25
CA ASP A 450 15.83 -2.12 16.31
C ASP A 450 14.39 -2.61 16.49
N GLY A 451 13.43 -1.95 15.81
CA GLY A 451 12.05 -2.41 15.72
C GLY A 451 11.93 -3.70 14.91
N ALA A 452 10.99 -4.58 15.30
CA ALA A 452 10.74 -5.84 14.59
C ALA A 452 10.45 -5.65 13.08
N ALA A 453 9.75 -4.57 12.72
CA ALA A 453 9.39 -4.23 11.34
C ALA A 453 10.61 -3.93 10.46
N GLU A 454 11.54 -3.09 10.93
CA GLU A 454 12.74 -2.74 10.17
C GLU A 454 13.70 -3.93 10.07
N ARG A 455 13.87 -4.69 11.16
CA ARG A 455 14.66 -5.93 11.12
C ARG A 455 14.12 -6.93 10.11
N ALA A 456 12.80 -7.10 10.05
CA ALA A 456 12.17 -7.92 9.03
C ALA A 456 12.44 -7.40 7.61
N ARG A 457 12.40 -6.08 7.39
CA ARG A 457 12.71 -5.48 6.09
C ARG A 457 14.16 -5.73 5.68
N GLN A 458 15.12 -5.52 6.57
CA GLN A 458 16.54 -5.80 6.33
C GLN A 458 16.79 -7.27 6.03
N MET A 459 16.11 -8.17 6.76
CA MET A 459 16.19 -9.60 6.52
C MET A 459 15.69 -9.98 5.13
N VAL A 460 14.54 -9.44 4.69
CA VAL A 460 14.00 -9.70 3.34
C VAL A 460 14.90 -9.10 2.25
N LEU A 461 15.47 -7.92 2.46
CA LEU A 461 16.46 -7.32 1.55
C LEU A 461 17.72 -8.19 1.39
N TRP A 462 18.21 -8.74 2.49
CA TRP A 462 19.34 -9.66 2.48
C TRP A 462 18.97 -10.97 1.78
N LEU A 463 17.83 -11.58 2.10
CA LEU A 463 17.34 -12.82 1.47
C LEU A 463 17.10 -12.68 -0.04
N SER A 464 16.66 -11.51 -0.50
CA SER A 464 16.49 -11.23 -1.94
C SER A 464 17.81 -11.33 -2.72
N LYS A 465 18.95 -11.13 -2.04
CA LYS A 465 20.29 -11.29 -2.62
C LYS A 465 20.85 -12.69 -2.39
N GLU A 466 20.65 -13.24 -1.19
CA GLU A 466 21.21 -14.53 -0.78
C GLU A 466 20.48 -15.73 -1.43
N ASN A 467 19.17 -15.59 -1.66
CA ASN A 467 18.33 -16.65 -2.19
C ASN A 467 17.32 -16.12 -3.22
N PRO A 468 17.77 -15.68 -4.41
CA PRO A 468 16.87 -15.23 -5.48
C PRO A 468 15.82 -16.28 -5.89
N GLN A 469 16.14 -17.56 -5.77
CA GLN A 469 15.22 -18.68 -6.07
C GLN A 469 13.97 -18.66 -5.17
N GLY A 470 14.09 -18.07 -3.98
CA GLY A 470 12.97 -17.87 -3.06
C GLY A 470 12.10 -16.66 -3.40
N ASN A 471 12.45 -15.83 -4.40
CA ASN A 471 11.66 -14.65 -4.82
C ASN A 471 11.23 -13.79 -3.61
N TRP A 472 12.18 -13.39 -2.76
CA TRP A 472 11.89 -12.65 -1.52
C TRP A 472 11.53 -11.18 -1.78
N GLU A 473 11.98 -10.63 -2.91
CA GLU A 473 11.73 -9.27 -3.35
C GLU A 473 10.25 -8.95 -3.51
N GLN A 474 9.40 -9.96 -3.72
CA GLN A 474 7.95 -9.80 -3.83
C GLN A 474 7.27 -9.24 -2.56
N PHE A 475 7.97 -9.28 -1.42
CA PHE A 475 7.50 -8.77 -0.13
C PHE A 475 7.99 -7.34 0.15
N LEU A 476 8.69 -6.72 -0.80
CA LEU A 476 9.17 -5.35 -0.71
C LEU A 476 8.37 -4.43 -1.64
N ALA A 477 8.31 -3.14 -1.31
CA ALA A 477 7.96 -2.12 -2.29
C ALA A 477 9.02 -2.08 -3.40
N ASP A 478 8.68 -1.48 -4.55
CA ASP A 478 9.51 -1.51 -5.77
C ASP A 478 10.95 -1.03 -5.58
N ASP A 479 11.20 -0.16 -4.60
CA ASP A 479 12.52 0.39 -4.28
C ASP A 479 13.14 -0.23 -3.01
N GLY A 480 12.49 -1.23 -2.42
CA GLY A 480 12.94 -1.86 -1.17
C GLY A 480 12.71 -1.04 0.09
N SER A 481 12.11 0.15 0.00
CA SER A 481 11.95 1.10 1.13
C SER A 481 11.09 0.55 2.27
N ARG A 482 10.12 -0.31 1.95
CA ARG A 482 9.15 -0.85 2.90
C ARG A 482 8.76 -2.29 2.59
N LEU A 483 8.19 -2.95 3.58
CA LEU A 483 7.53 -4.24 3.43
C LEU A 483 6.12 -4.06 2.84
N ARG A 484 5.70 -5.02 2.02
CA ARG A 484 4.33 -5.17 1.48
C ARG A 484 3.46 -5.87 2.53
N TRP A 485 3.00 -5.10 3.52
CA TRP A 485 2.22 -5.64 4.64
C TRP A 485 0.91 -6.33 4.22
N ASP A 486 0.38 -6.04 3.03
CA ASP A 486 -0.73 -6.75 2.39
C ASP A 486 -0.43 -8.22 2.02
N LYS A 487 0.85 -8.61 2.04
CA LYS A 487 1.30 -10.00 1.84
C LYS A 487 1.81 -10.65 3.12
N ILE A 488 1.79 -9.93 4.24
CA ILE A 488 2.45 -10.36 5.47
C ILE A 488 1.44 -10.85 6.50
N ILE A 489 1.70 -12.05 7.00
CA ILE A 489 1.08 -12.63 8.18
C ILE A 489 1.94 -12.29 9.39
N VAL A 490 1.42 -11.53 10.34
CA VAL A 490 2.13 -11.27 11.60
C VAL A 490 1.66 -12.30 12.62
N THR A 491 2.57 -13.11 13.13
CA THR A 491 2.23 -14.25 13.97
C THR A 491 3.14 -14.35 15.18
N GLY A 492 2.60 -14.83 16.30
CA GLY A 492 3.39 -15.00 17.51
C GLY A 492 2.71 -15.88 18.54
N ALA A 493 3.49 -16.28 19.54
CA ALA A 493 2.97 -16.92 20.75
C ALA A 493 3.19 -16.03 21.98
N SER A 494 2.30 -16.07 22.96
CA SER A 494 2.49 -15.41 24.26
C SER A 494 2.79 -13.90 24.11
N HIS A 495 3.98 -13.43 24.51
CA HIS A 495 4.44 -12.06 24.26
C HIS A 495 4.34 -11.66 22.78
N GLY A 496 4.80 -12.53 21.88
CA GLY A 496 4.76 -12.30 20.44
C GLY A 496 3.35 -12.24 19.87
N SER A 497 2.41 -13.04 20.41
CA SER A 497 1.01 -12.97 20.01
C SER A 497 0.41 -11.60 20.35
N THR A 498 0.81 -11.05 21.49
CA THR A 498 0.29 -9.77 21.99
C THR A 498 0.89 -8.60 21.20
N THR A 499 2.19 -8.64 20.91
CA THR A 499 2.85 -7.68 20.01
C THR A 499 2.30 -7.76 18.58
N ALA A 500 2.04 -8.96 18.05
CA ALA A 500 1.43 -9.14 16.74
C ALA A 500 0.05 -8.46 16.64
N ALA A 501 -0.81 -8.67 17.63
CA ALA A 501 -2.12 -8.04 17.69
C ALA A 501 -2.02 -6.50 17.77
N ARG A 502 -1.18 -5.99 18.68
CA ARG A 502 -0.99 -4.55 18.86
C ARG A 502 -0.43 -3.87 17.62
N PHE A 503 0.55 -4.49 16.97
CA PHE A 503 1.12 -3.99 15.72
C PHE A 503 0.08 -3.97 14.61
N ALA A 504 -0.74 -5.02 14.47
CA ALA A 504 -1.77 -5.11 13.44
C ALA A 504 -2.93 -4.11 13.62
N GLN A 505 -3.19 -3.65 14.85
CA GLN A 505 -4.09 -2.51 15.05
C GLN A 505 -3.51 -1.20 14.50
N HIS A 506 -2.19 -1.04 14.55
CA HIS A 506 -1.53 0.13 13.99
C HIS A 506 -1.34 0.00 12.47
N GLN A 507 -0.68 -1.05 11.99
CA GLN A 507 -0.40 -1.32 10.58
C GLN A 507 -1.37 -2.34 10.03
N ARG A 508 -2.04 -2.04 8.91
CA ARG A 508 -2.85 -3.05 8.21
C ARG A 508 -1.93 -4.15 7.69
N VAL A 509 -2.26 -5.41 8.00
CA VAL A 509 -1.55 -6.59 7.51
C VAL A 509 -2.50 -7.58 6.83
N ASP A 510 -1.95 -8.59 6.15
CA ASP A 510 -2.78 -9.61 5.51
C ASP A 510 -3.57 -10.45 6.52
N ARG A 511 -2.89 -10.87 7.58
CA ARG A 511 -3.44 -11.79 8.58
C ARG A 511 -2.69 -11.68 9.89
N VAL A 512 -3.38 -11.93 10.99
CA VAL A 512 -2.79 -12.07 12.32
C VAL A 512 -3.09 -13.45 12.88
N VAL A 513 -2.06 -14.17 13.33
CA VAL A 513 -2.24 -15.46 14.03
C VAL A 513 -1.69 -15.34 15.46
N MET A 514 -2.59 -15.55 16.41
CA MET A 514 -2.40 -15.32 17.84
C MET A 514 -2.43 -16.65 18.59
N LEU A 515 -1.26 -17.16 18.97
CA LEU A 515 -1.13 -18.39 19.73
C LEU A 515 -0.95 -18.06 21.22
N CYS A 516 -1.76 -18.66 22.09
CA CYS A 516 -1.72 -18.41 23.55
C CYS A 516 -1.68 -16.91 23.96
N GLY A 517 -2.46 -16.07 23.26
CA GLY A 517 -2.56 -14.62 23.44
C GLY A 517 -3.78 -14.02 22.71
N PRO A 518 -3.95 -12.69 22.73
CA PRO A 518 -3.13 -11.67 23.41
C PRO A 518 -3.29 -11.66 24.94
N ARG A 519 -2.33 -11.05 25.66
CA ARG A 519 -2.42 -10.72 27.10
C ARG A 519 -2.43 -9.19 27.30
N ASP A 520 -2.23 -8.72 28.54
CA ASP A 520 -2.42 -7.32 29.03
C ASP A 520 -3.88 -7.02 29.42
N GLN A 521 -4.43 -7.86 30.31
CA GLN A 521 -5.80 -7.75 30.81
C GLN A 521 -6.07 -6.49 31.64
N ASP A 522 -5.02 -5.87 32.15
CA ASP A 522 -5.02 -4.59 32.88
C ASP A 522 -4.86 -3.39 31.93
N GLN A 523 -4.98 -3.56 30.61
CA GLN A 523 -4.82 -2.49 29.63
C GLN A 523 -5.98 -2.52 28.62
N ASP A 524 -6.27 -1.37 28.01
CA ASP A 524 -7.41 -1.17 27.11
C ASP A 524 -7.00 -0.96 25.66
N TRP A 525 -5.71 -1.13 25.35
CA TRP A 525 -5.21 -0.94 23.99
C TRP A 525 -5.89 -1.88 22.97
N GLN A 526 -6.41 -3.02 23.40
CA GLN A 526 -7.11 -4.00 22.54
C GLN A 526 -8.39 -3.42 21.93
N SER A 527 -9.02 -2.44 22.58
CA SER A 527 -10.18 -1.72 22.05
C SER A 527 -9.81 -0.53 21.17
N LEU A 528 -8.52 -0.26 20.97
CA LEU A 528 -8.12 0.81 20.08
C LEU A 528 -8.61 0.52 18.65
N PRO A 529 -8.98 1.59 17.92
CA PRO A 529 -8.80 1.68 16.49
C PRO A 529 -7.85 0.66 15.83
N SER A 530 -8.40 -0.26 15.03
CA SER A 530 -7.60 -1.18 14.21
C SER A 530 -7.51 -0.73 12.76
N ALA A 531 -6.31 -0.79 12.17
CA ALA A 531 -6.06 -0.67 10.72
C ALA A 531 -6.23 -2.01 10.00
N THR A 532 -5.99 -3.13 10.70
CA THR A 532 -6.34 -4.46 10.20
C THR A 532 -7.80 -4.78 10.55
N PRO A 533 -8.65 -5.14 9.59
CA PRO A 533 -10.00 -5.62 9.87
C PRO A 533 -10.02 -6.82 10.84
N ALA A 534 -10.95 -6.82 11.79
CA ALA A 534 -11.01 -7.83 12.85
C ALA A 534 -11.24 -9.27 12.32
N ASN A 535 -11.86 -9.45 11.15
CA ASN A 535 -12.00 -10.76 10.50
C ASN A 535 -10.66 -11.38 10.05
N ARG A 536 -9.55 -10.65 10.09
CA ARG A 536 -8.21 -11.13 9.73
C ARG A 536 -7.38 -11.61 10.93
N PHE A 537 -7.92 -11.52 12.14
CA PHE A 537 -7.28 -12.00 13.36
C PHE A 537 -7.79 -13.41 13.70
N PHE A 538 -6.87 -14.32 14.01
CA PHE A 538 -7.19 -15.70 14.36
C PHE A 538 -6.51 -16.06 15.68
N GLY A 539 -7.28 -16.48 16.68
CA GLY A 539 -6.81 -16.91 18.00
C GLY A 539 -6.84 -18.43 18.17
N PHE A 540 -5.81 -18.98 18.79
CA PHE A 540 -5.81 -20.37 19.27
C PHE A 540 -5.14 -20.49 20.64
N THR A 541 -5.91 -20.96 21.63
CA THR A 541 -5.45 -21.10 23.04
C THR A 541 -5.88 -22.45 23.61
N HIS A 542 -5.26 -22.84 24.72
CA HIS A 542 -5.65 -24.04 25.47
C HIS A 542 -6.45 -23.61 26.72
N VAL A 543 -7.55 -24.27 27.06
CA VAL A 543 -8.45 -23.86 28.17
C VAL A 543 -7.76 -23.84 29.55
N LEU A 544 -6.79 -24.73 29.77
CA LEU A 544 -5.95 -24.74 30.98
C LEU A 544 -4.82 -23.68 31.02
N ASP A 545 -4.64 -22.90 29.95
CA ASP A 545 -3.71 -21.78 29.99
C ASP A 545 -4.22 -20.73 30.99
N GLY A 546 -3.31 -20.20 31.83
CA GLY A 546 -3.64 -19.21 32.85
C GLY A 546 -4.29 -17.93 32.32
N GLY A 547 -4.26 -17.67 31.01
CA GLY A 547 -5.03 -16.60 30.39
C GLY A 547 -6.55 -16.81 30.40
N TRP A 548 -7.05 -18.03 30.58
CA TRP A 548 -8.48 -18.27 30.80
C TRP A 548 -8.87 -18.09 32.26
N THR A 549 -8.08 -18.61 33.20
CA THR A 549 -8.37 -18.44 34.64
C THR A 549 -8.29 -17.00 35.12
N GLY A 550 -7.62 -16.13 34.36
CA GLY A 550 -7.55 -14.70 34.61
C GLY A 550 -8.44 -13.85 33.70
N ASP A 551 -9.30 -14.45 32.86
CA ASP A 551 -10.14 -13.79 31.86
C ASP A 551 -9.40 -12.93 30.81
N HIS A 552 -8.11 -13.17 30.61
CA HIS A 552 -7.30 -12.41 29.65
C HIS A 552 -7.74 -12.65 28.20
N TYR A 553 -8.02 -13.90 27.84
CA TYR A 553 -8.25 -14.31 26.46
C TYR A 553 -9.66 -14.00 25.97
N CYS A 554 -10.69 -14.33 26.75
CA CYS A 554 -12.07 -13.94 26.42
C CYS A 554 -12.16 -12.42 26.24
N ARG A 555 -11.59 -11.65 27.18
CA ARG A 555 -11.59 -10.19 27.16
C ARG A 555 -10.86 -9.64 25.94
N SER A 556 -9.62 -10.07 25.71
CA SER A 556 -8.83 -9.55 24.60
C SER A 556 -9.48 -9.86 23.25
N TRP A 557 -10.06 -11.05 23.07
CA TRP A 557 -10.74 -11.42 21.83
C TRP A 557 -12.04 -10.63 21.64
N GLU A 558 -12.78 -10.32 22.71
CA GLU A 558 -13.96 -9.45 22.65
C GLU A 558 -13.62 -8.02 22.32
N MET A 559 -12.60 -7.45 22.98
CA MET A 559 -12.14 -6.07 22.72
C MET A 559 -11.59 -5.87 21.31
N LEU A 560 -11.00 -6.92 20.73
CA LEU A 560 -10.61 -6.95 19.32
C LEU A 560 -11.79 -7.16 18.36
N GLY A 561 -13.01 -7.38 18.87
CA GLY A 561 -14.23 -7.58 18.07
C GLY A 561 -14.36 -8.94 17.40
N LEU A 562 -13.63 -9.97 17.87
CA LEU A 562 -13.62 -11.28 17.21
C LEU A 562 -14.95 -12.04 17.32
N HIS A 563 -15.79 -11.68 18.29
CA HIS A 563 -17.11 -12.29 18.46
C HIS A 563 -18.06 -12.03 17.28
N ALA A 564 -17.81 -10.99 16.50
CA ALA A 564 -18.55 -10.71 15.26
C ALA A 564 -18.26 -11.74 14.14
N PHE A 565 -17.28 -12.64 14.30
CA PHE A 565 -16.80 -13.55 13.25
C PHE A 565 -16.73 -15.02 13.70
N GLY A 566 -17.76 -15.48 14.42
CA GLY A 566 -17.88 -16.88 14.86
C GLY A 566 -17.75 -17.06 16.39
N PRO A 567 -18.41 -18.06 16.98
CA PRO A 567 -18.35 -18.38 18.42
C PRO A 567 -16.96 -18.85 18.87
N ILE A 568 -16.73 -19.03 20.17
CA ILE A 568 -15.56 -19.79 20.65
C ILE A 568 -15.77 -21.27 20.28
N VAL A 569 -14.85 -21.85 19.51
CA VAL A 569 -14.96 -23.23 19.01
C VAL A 569 -13.90 -24.13 19.62
N ASN A 570 -14.33 -25.23 20.23
CA ASN A 570 -13.43 -26.29 20.65
C ASN A 570 -13.04 -27.20 19.48
N VAL A 571 -11.76 -27.18 19.12
CA VAL A 571 -11.20 -27.94 17.98
C VAL A 571 -11.13 -29.44 18.23
N ASP A 572 -11.22 -29.89 19.49
CA ASP A 572 -11.19 -31.32 19.83
C ASP A 572 -12.49 -32.04 19.46
N SER A 573 -13.60 -31.31 19.39
CA SER A 573 -14.94 -31.83 19.05
C SER A 573 -15.47 -31.36 17.71
N THR A 574 -14.82 -30.38 17.09
CA THR A 574 -15.30 -29.70 15.88
C THR A 574 -14.23 -29.79 14.80
N PRO A 575 -14.48 -30.40 13.64
CA PRO A 575 -13.50 -30.46 12.55
C PRO A 575 -13.40 -29.11 11.78
N PRO A 576 -12.35 -28.90 10.96
CA PRO A 576 -12.31 -27.80 10.00
C PRO A 576 -13.58 -27.75 9.12
N PRO A 577 -14.10 -26.54 8.77
CA PRO A 577 -13.46 -25.23 8.97
C PRO A 577 -13.79 -24.57 10.32
N TYR A 578 -14.10 -25.33 11.37
CA TYR A 578 -14.31 -24.82 12.74
C TYR A 578 -15.35 -23.70 12.79
N GLU A 579 -16.48 -23.92 12.11
CA GLU A 579 -17.57 -22.93 11.99
C GLU A 579 -17.11 -21.57 11.42
N ASN A 580 -15.99 -21.56 10.69
CA ASN A 580 -15.32 -20.37 10.18
C ASN A 580 -14.92 -19.37 11.29
N SER A 581 -14.78 -19.82 12.54
CA SER A 581 -14.52 -18.97 13.69
C SER A 581 -13.10 -18.39 13.72
N ARG A 582 -12.97 -17.20 14.31
CA ARG A 582 -11.69 -16.55 14.66
C ARG A 582 -11.18 -16.88 16.07
N ARG A 583 -11.94 -17.65 16.85
CA ARG A 583 -11.71 -17.92 18.27
C ARG A 583 -11.67 -19.42 18.54
N LEU A 584 -10.50 -20.04 18.40
CA LEU A 584 -10.33 -21.47 18.59
C LEU A 584 -9.74 -21.80 19.96
N ILE A 585 -10.27 -22.83 20.60
CA ILE A 585 -9.76 -23.38 21.85
C ILE A 585 -9.54 -24.89 21.75
N THR A 586 -8.74 -25.43 22.66
CA THR A 586 -8.59 -26.87 22.87
C THR A 586 -8.65 -27.19 24.37
N ALA A 587 -9.23 -28.34 24.68
CA ALA A 587 -9.21 -28.99 25.99
C ALA A 587 -8.45 -30.34 25.94
N ALA A 588 -7.53 -30.50 24.98
CA ALA A 588 -6.72 -31.69 24.84
C ALA A 588 -5.97 -32.00 26.14
N ASP A 589 -5.78 -33.29 26.41
CA ASP A 589 -5.10 -33.68 27.64
C ASP A 589 -3.61 -33.29 27.61
N VAL A 590 -3.25 -32.37 28.50
CA VAL A 590 -1.87 -31.93 28.77
C VAL A 590 -1.41 -32.32 30.18
N GLY A 591 -2.11 -33.25 30.84
CA GLY A 591 -1.79 -33.75 32.18
C GLY A 591 -2.10 -32.75 33.28
N GLY A 592 -3.06 -31.84 33.07
CA GLY A 592 -3.41 -30.78 34.03
C GLY A 592 -2.34 -29.69 34.19
N ASP A 593 -1.29 -29.68 33.36
CA ASP A 593 -0.18 -28.71 33.47
C ASP A 593 -0.48 -27.43 32.67
N ALA A 594 -0.80 -26.34 33.37
CA ALA A 594 -1.05 -25.03 32.78
C ALA A 594 0.15 -24.46 31.99
N ARG A 595 1.40 -24.80 32.34
CA ARG A 595 2.59 -24.38 31.58
C ARG A 595 2.70 -25.16 30.29
N ARG A 596 2.37 -26.46 30.32
CA ARG A 596 2.29 -27.27 29.10
C ARG A 596 1.15 -26.78 28.21
N ALA A 597 -0.02 -26.50 28.77
CA ALA A 597 -1.16 -25.90 28.09
C ALA A 597 -0.76 -24.64 27.30
N HIS A 598 -0.03 -23.72 27.95
CA HIS A 598 0.45 -22.49 27.33
C HIS A 598 1.30 -22.71 26.06
N GLY A 599 2.18 -23.71 26.07
CA GLY A 599 3.01 -24.06 24.92
C GLY A 599 2.35 -25.02 23.91
N SER A 600 1.27 -25.69 24.30
CA SER A 600 0.66 -26.80 23.54
C SER A 600 0.04 -26.39 22.21
N VAL A 601 -0.30 -25.12 22.04
CA VAL A 601 -0.91 -24.59 20.81
C VAL A 601 0.11 -24.20 19.72
N THR A 602 1.40 -24.38 20.00
CA THR A 602 2.50 -24.17 19.05
C THR A 602 3.15 -25.51 18.68
N PRO A 603 3.56 -25.73 17.42
CA PRO A 603 4.27 -26.96 17.04
C PRO A 603 5.50 -27.17 17.92
N GLY A 604 5.58 -28.33 18.58
CA GLY A 604 6.69 -28.63 19.50
C GLY A 604 6.37 -29.73 20.52
N GLY A 605 7.28 -29.94 21.47
CA GLY A 605 7.18 -31.03 22.45
C GLY A 605 5.98 -30.95 23.41
N SER A 606 5.43 -29.75 23.64
CA SER A 606 4.25 -29.55 24.48
C SER A 606 2.94 -29.88 23.77
N SER A 607 2.93 -29.84 22.43
CA SER A 607 1.74 -30.14 21.62
C SER A 607 1.33 -31.61 21.77
N PRO A 608 0.03 -31.90 21.94
CA PRO A 608 -0.50 -33.26 21.89
C PRO A 608 -0.22 -33.92 20.54
N LYS A 609 0.03 -35.23 20.60
CA LYS A 609 0.18 -36.08 19.43
C LYS A 609 -0.98 -37.06 19.33
N ASP A 610 -1.28 -37.50 18.12
CA ASP A 610 -2.22 -38.59 17.89
C ASP A 610 -1.56 -39.97 18.11
N ALA A 611 -2.31 -41.04 17.83
CA ALA A 611 -1.82 -42.41 17.98
C ALA A 611 -0.67 -42.77 17.02
N ASN A 612 -0.52 -42.05 15.91
CA ASN A 612 0.55 -42.23 14.93
C ASN A 612 1.80 -41.40 15.27
N GLY A 613 1.73 -40.57 16.32
CA GLY A 613 2.80 -39.67 16.72
C GLY A 613 2.83 -38.35 15.94
N GLU A 614 1.80 -38.09 15.11
CA GLU A 614 1.61 -36.85 14.39
C GLU A 614 1.05 -35.76 15.31
N LEU A 615 1.30 -34.49 14.99
CA LEU A 615 0.85 -33.39 15.83
C LEU A 615 -0.65 -33.16 15.63
N ARG A 616 -1.44 -33.35 16.69
CA ARG A 616 -2.91 -33.31 16.64
C ARG A 616 -3.46 -32.01 16.04
N PHE A 617 -2.73 -30.90 16.22
CA PHE A 617 -3.17 -29.57 15.79
C PHE A 617 -2.71 -29.17 14.39
N ASP A 618 -2.17 -30.09 13.58
CA ASP A 618 -1.85 -29.82 12.16
C ASP A 618 -3.05 -29.27 11.35
N PRO A 619 -4.28 -29.78 11.50
CA PRO A 619 -5.45 -29.18 10.85
C PRO A 619 -5.79 -27.78 11.37
N VAL A 620 -5.48 -27.48 12.64
CA VAL A 620 -5.73 -26.16 13.25
C VAL A 620 -4.74 -25.14 12.67
N TRP A 621 -3.44 -25.44 12.67
CA TRP A 621 -2.45 -24.53 12.09
C TRP A 621 -2.72 -24.30 10.60
N ARG A 622 -3.07 -25.34 9.84
CA ARG A 622 -3.47 -25.19 8.43
C ARG A 622 -4.64 -24.20 8.28
N TYR A 623 -5.67 -24.31 9.11
CA TYR A 623 -6.80 -23.38 9.12
C TYR A 623 -6.35 -21.94 9.45
N LEU A 624 -5.62 -21.76 10.55
CA LEU A 624 -5.18 -20.44 11.02
C LEU A 624 -4.38 -19.68 9.95
N TYR A 625 -3.56 -20.36 9.14
CA TYR A 625 -2.72 -19.71 8.12
C TYR A 625 -3.32 -19.67 6.71
N ASN A 626 -4.29 -20.53 6.37
CA ASN A 626 -4.79 -20.64 4.99
C ASN A 626 -6.28 -20.33 4.81
N HIS A 627 -7.10 -20.40 5.87
CA HIS A 627 -8.54 -20.21 5.73
C HIS A 627 -8.89 -18.83 5.15
N PRO A 628 -9.79 -18.69 4.15
CA PRO A 628 -10.13 -17.39 3.60
C PRO A 628 -10.64 -16.40 4.66
N VAL A 629 -10.07 -15.20 4.70
CA VAL A 629 -10.37 -14.20 5.74
C VAL A 629 -11.80 -13.65 5.65
N ASP A 630 -12.43 -13.73 4.48
CA ASP A 630 -13.81 -13.29 4.27
C ASP A 630 -14.84 -14.42 4.47
N ALA A 631 -14.39 -15.66 4.61
CA ALA A 631 -15.23 -16.76 5.09
C ALA A 631 -15.26 -16.72 6.62
N VAL A 632 -16.32 -16.12 7.16
CA VAL A 632 -16.51 -15.83 8.59
C VAL A 632 -17.66 -16.65 9.18
N GLY A 633 -17.57 -16.97 10.48
CA GLY A 633 -18.65 -17.62 11.22
C GLY A 633 -19.78 -16.67 11.59
N GLU A 634 -20.91 -17.21 12.04
CA GLU A 634 -22.02 -16.39 12.56
C GLU A 634 -21.58 -15.61 13.81
N ALA A 635 -21.95 -14.34 13.89
CA ALA A 635 -21.65 -13.52 15.06
C ALA A 635 -22.29 -14.14 16.32
N SER A 636 -21.54 -14.15 17.43
CA SER A 636 -22.06 -14.55 18.73
C SER A 636 -22.17 -13.35 19.66
N GLU A 637 -22.97 -13.51 20.71
CA GLU A 637 -22.92 -12.60 21.85
C GLU A 637 -21.55 -12.67 22.54
N GLU A 638 -21.21 -11.60 23.25
CA GLU A 638 -20.07 -11.57 24.14
C GLU A 638 -20.34 -12.48 25.36
N ASP A 639 -19.29 -13.07 25.91
CA ASP A 639 -19.33 -13.99 27.04
C ASP A 639 -19.71 -13.24 28.33
N PRO A 640 -20.89 -13.49 28.92
CA PRO A 640 -21.33 -12.80 30.13
C PRO A 640 -20.46 -13.14 31.35
N ASP A 641 -19.74 -14.27 31.33
CA ASP A 641 -18.91 -14.72 32.44
C ASP A 641 -17.48 -14.16 32.38
N CYS A 642 -17.11 -13.50 31.27
CA CYS A 642 -15.79 -12.90 31.11
C CYS A 642 -15.66 -11.58 31.88
N GLN A 643 -14.70 -11.48 32.81
CA GLN A 643 -14.39 -10.22 33.47
C GLN A 643 -13.79 -9.19 32.48
N ARG A 644 -14.57 -8.17 32.08
CA ARG A 644 -14.11 -7.14 31.12
C ARG A 644 -13.31 -6.00 31.75
N ILE A 645 -13.51 -5.70 33.02
CA ILE A 645 -12.81 -4.62 33.72
C ILE A 645 -12.00 -5.25 34.85
N HIS A 646 -10.68 -5.33 34.65
CA HIS A 646 -9.74 -5.81 35.68
C HIS A 646 -9.18 -4.66 36.51
N VAL A 647 -8.94 -3.51 35.87
CA VAL A 647 -8.37 -2.30 36.47
C VAL A 647 -9.09 -1.10 35.88
N SER A 648 -9.31 -0.07 36.68
CA SER A 648 -9.75 1.24 36.21
C SER A 648 -8.60 2.22 36.35
N TYR A 649 -8.34 3.01 35.30
CA TYR A 649 -7.40 4.11 35.30
C TYR A 649 -8.18 5.42 35.43
N ASP A 650 -7.59 6.38 36.15
CA ASP A 650 -8.18 7.70 36.39
C ASP A 650 -8.17 8.59 35.13
#